data_AF-A0A1G9QKY1-F1
#
_entry.id   AF-A0A1G9QKY1-F1
#
_cell.length_a   1.000
_cell.length_b   1.000
_cell.length_c   1.000
_cell.angle_alpha   90.00
_cell.angle_beta   90.00
_cell.angle_gamma   90.00
#
_symmetry.space_group_name_H-M   'P 1'
#
loop_
_entity.id
_entity.type
_entity.pdbx_description
1 polymer ?
#
loop_
_entity_poly.entity_id
_entity_poly.type
_entity_poly.pdbx_seq_one_letter_code
_entity_poly.pdbx_strand_id
1 'polypeptide(L)'
;MNIRTLLLGIGLLSPCLSFAQSFRPIFQRKSSVVTEIRHKSNRNGTSIRPSYILPDRRTCATMEVDSLLRIRHPELGSLQEFEVHLQKAMARRQADGLFTPLAANEVYTIPVIVHVIHNGEPVGQGANISQAQVISQIEVLNEDYRRQANTPGFNQHPAGADALIQFALARVDPDGNLLAEPGIHRVNGNQSAWDHSGCEAQLKPQTQWNPNQYFNIWTVQFGGDAESLLGYAQFPNLSGLNGLDNNMGAASTDGVVIRHQAFGRVGSVTAPYDGGRTATHEVGHWLGLRHIWGDGDCDADDFCTDTPNAAGPNYACDELHSCNGTAPDMVENYMDYTNDACMNILTVQQKQRMRTVLEVSPRRKELLTSRVHLVDTDPGDPTEPGAQPLARIAQDASVGCTPMTVHFQDASNNGQNRQWYFPGANVEFSETANPTVTYSTNGSYDVQLISRNGNLSDTATCYGCVVALSGIEHPLPFIEDFEDNEDLLGWVLFNPDGDRTWDFFANVSAGEDNGYSAVIDNYSEETDPTGTIDILFSGKLDLASNPTTALEFDVAYAQYSQQYSDTLVLFYSTDCGQTFAPFWFKGGADLATAAPTEDEFIPTKNQWEHIHIPLGFLQGQSNVHLAIVNYSGWGNKLYLDNIMMSVPQLTSAPQAAFYSVQKTNCQGDLVSFWDASREYPQQWEWSFPGGTPSSSRLQNPMVYYSQPGTYSVTLKVTNGRGSTQVVGNNYVKVNALPEVAVTPNDVTIAPEGVVTLRASGAIDYEWLPDRGLSQGTGAQVEASPLTTTTYAVTGTDANGCSSTTTVTVRIGNPTPIDEGEIDTTIKLYPNPGNGKLTVDLSGLPLGTYTLEVVNLLGQRVWGDEGNTTTTIRHLDLNGQPAGLYLVRISDGQTQHVRKYLKQ
;
A
#
# COMPACT_ATOMS: atom_id res chain seq x y z
N MET A 1 42.87 -14.90 -23.56
CA MET A 1 41.88 -15.99 -23.74
C MET A 1 40.57 -15.44 -23.21
N ASN A 2 39.70 -15.01 -24.13
CA ASN A 2 38.40 -14.36 -23.90
C ASN A 2 37.33 -15.42 -23.58
N ILE A 3 36.25 -15.02 -22.88
CA ILE A 3 34.85 -15.29 -23.25
C ILE A 3 33.95 -14.38 -22.39
N ARG A 4 33.29 -13.42 -23.07
CA ARG A 4 31.99 -12.81 -22.72
C ARG A 4 30.88 -13.78 -23.20
N THR A 5 29.68 -13.63 -22.64
CA THR A 5 28.34 -14.13 -23.08
C THR A 5 27.81 -15.35 -22.34
N LEU A 6 26.84 -15.16 -21.44
CA LEU A 6 25.48 -15.74 -21.43
C LEU A 6 24.83 -15.43 -20.07
N LEU A 7 23.72 -14.69 -20.07
CA LEU A 7 22.60 -14.80 -19.12
C LEU A 7 21.51 -13.85 -19.64
N LEU A 8 20.69 -14.42 -20.52
CA LEU A 8 19.45 -13.90 -21.07
C LEU A 8 18.45 -15.04 -20.87
N GLY A 9 17.33 -14.76 -20.21
CA GLY A 9 16.25 -15.71 -19.97
C GLY A 9 15.91 -15.85 -18.49
N ILE A 10 14.87 -15.13 -18.07
CA ILE A 10 13.76 -15.52 -17.18
C ILE A 10 13.07 -14.20 -16.79
N GLY A 11 11.81 -14.06 -17.20
CA GLY A 11 10.99 -12.88 -17.01
C GLY A 11 9.62 -13.06 -17.68
N LEU A 12 8.95 -14.15 -17.34
CA LEU A 12 7.57 -14.48 -17.70
C LEU A 12 6.71 -14.14 -16.48
N LEU A 13 5.64 -13.34 -16.63
CA LEU A 13 4.53 -13.30 -15.68
C LEU A 13 3.20 -13.20 -16.42
N SER A 14 2.29 -14.11 -16.04
CA SER A 14 1.14 -14.68 -16.74
C SER A 14 -0.16 -13.85 -16.74
N PRO A 15 -1.15 -14.21 -17.58
CA PRO A 15 -2.53 -13.65 -17.60
C PRO A 15 -3.48 -14.12 -16.47
N CYS A 16 -2.98 -14.91 -15.50
CA CYS A 16 -3.78 -15.49 -14.41
C CYS A 16 -4.39 -14.49 -13.41
N LEU A 17 -3.93 -13.24 -13.40
CA LEU A 17 -4.39 -12.20 -12.47
C LEU A 17 -5.87 -11.80 -12.61
N SER A 18 -6.52 -12.07 -13.75
CA SER A 18 -7.94 -11.73 -13.96
C SER A 18 -8.91 -12.64 -13.19
N PHE A 19 -8.48 -13.84 -12.82
CA PHE A 19 -9.32 -14.84 -12.18
C PHE A 19 -9.44 -14.66 -10.67
N ALA A 20 -8.32 -14.40 -10.00
CA ALA A 20 -8.24 -14.11 -8.57
C ALA A 20 -9.04 -12.84 -8.16
N GLN A 21 -9.41 -12.00 -9.14
CA GLN A 21 -10.25 -10.82 -8.92
C GLN A 21 -11.72 -11.15 -8.70
N SER A 22 -12.21 -12.27 -9.24
CA SER A 22 -13.61 -12.65 -9.12
C SER A 22 -13.96 -12.88 -7.65
N PHE A 23 -13.09 -13.46 -6.83
CA PHE A 23 -13.22 -13.71 -5.40
C PHE A 23 -13.09 -12.47 -4.51
N ARG A 24 -14.04 -11.54 -4.54
CA ARG A 24 -14.04 -10.33 -3.68
C ARG A 24 -15.43 -9.88 -3.20
N PRO A 25 -15.64 -9.60 -1.90
CA PRO A 25 -16.98 -9.50 -1.27
C PRO A 25 -17.93 -8.54 -1.94
N ILE A 26 -18.96 -9.08 -2.56
CA ILE A 26 -20.20 -8.40 -2.92
C ILE A 26 -21.15 -8.52 -1.73
N PHE A 27 -21.34 -7.44 -0.99
CA PHE A 27 -22.53 -7.23 -0.15
C PHE A 27 -23.40 -6.20 -0.85
N GLN A 28 -24.39 -6.64 -1.63
CA GLN A 28 -25.52 -5.77 -1.99
C GLN A 28 -26.74 -6.14 -1.14
N ARG A 29 -27.19 -5.23 -0.27
CA ARG A 29 -28.59 -5.23 0.17
C ARG A 29 -29.29 -3.93 -0.23
N LYS A 30 -30.29 -4.16 -1.10
CA LYS A 30 -31.50 -3.36 -1.34
C LYS A 30 -31.96 -2.64 -0.07
N SER A 31 -32.08 -1.32 -0.15
CA SER A 31 -32.68 -0.45 0.86
C SER A 31 -34.10 -0.04 0.47
N SER A 32 -35.05 -0.27 1.37
CA SER A 32 -36.39 0.35 1.51
C SER A 32 -37.07 -0.35 2.72
N VAL A 33 -37.63 0.25 3.76
CA VAL A 33 -38.28 1.56 3.92
C VAL A 33 -38.66 1.76 5.43
N VAL A 34 -38.61 3.03 5.91
CA VAL A 34 -39.41 3.70 6.99
C VAL A 34 -38.95 3.54 8.45
N THR A 35 -38.74 4.63 9.23
CA THR A 35 -39.86 5.41 9.81
C THR A 35 -39.58 6.90 10.14
N GLU A 36 -40.54 7.72 9.69
CA GLU A 36 -41.03 9.06 10.07
C GLU A 36 -40.16 10.05 10.88
N ILE A 37 -39.94 11.25 10.30
CA ILE A 37 -40.18 12.52 10.98
C ILE A 37 -41.17 13.34 10.14
N ARG A 38 -42.35 13.61 10.71
CA ARG A 38 -43.39 14.47 10.11
C ARG A 38 -42.99 15.94 10.22
N HIS A 39 -43.15 16.72 9.15
CA HIS A 39 -43.81 18.04 9.19
C HIS A 39 -44.36 18.43 7.80
N LYS A 40 -45.58 18.98 7.80
CA LYS A 40 -46.50 19.23 6.66
C LYS A 40 -46.05 20.38 5.74
N SER A 41 -46.31 20.28 4.42
CA SER A 41 -47.28 21.13 3.68
C SER A 41 -47.11 21.13 2.13
N ASN A 42 -48.19 20.74 1.45
CA ASN A 42 -48.73 21.17 0.15
C ASN A 42 -48.15 20.74 -1.22
N ARG A 43 -49.13 20.41 -2.09
CA ARG A 43 -49.08 19.91 -3.47
C ARG A 43 -48.69 20.98 -4.50
N ASN A 44 -47.86 20.62 -5.48
CA ASN A 44 -48.19 20.52 -6.92
C ASN A 44 -46.90 20.31 -7.74
N GLY A 45 -46.98 19.46 -8.77
CA GLY A 45 -45.81 18.88 -9.43
C GLY A 45 -45.14 19.73 -10.50
N THR A 46 -43.90 19.34 -10.79
CA THR A 46 -43.25 19.31 -12.11
C THR A 46 -42.01 18.42 -11.99
N SER A 47 -41.79 17.54 -12.96
CA SER A 47 -40.58 16.70 -13.07
C SER A 47 -39.35 17.60 -13.23
N ILE A 48 -38.38 17.46 -12.32
CA ILE A 48 -37.04 18.05 -12.43
C ILE A 48 -36.05 16.88 -12.35
N ARG A 49 -35.18 16.76 -13.35
CA ARG A 49 -34.06 15.80 -13.37
C ARG A 49 -33.19 16.06 -12.12
N PRO A 50 -32.71 15.04 -11.38
CA PRO A 50 -31.82 15.29 -10.26
C PRO A 50 -30.53 15.90 -10.80
N SER A 51 -30.28 17.17 -10.47
CA SER A 51 -28.95 17.74 -10.51
C SER A 51 -28.15 17.05 -9.40
N TYR A 52 -27.13 16.27 -9.76
CA TYR A 52 -26.18 15.74 -8.78
C TYR A 52 -25.42 16.94 -8.20
N ILE A 53 -25.75 17.33 -6.98
CA ILE A 53 -25.13 18.46 -6.26
C ILE A 53 -23.83 17.94 -5.65
N LEU A 54 -22.73 18.67 -5.81
CA LEU A 54 -21.48 18.37 -5.09
C LEU A 54 -21.73 18.36 -3.57
N PRO A 55 -20.96 17.60 -2.80
CA PRO A 55 -21.04 17.68 -1.34
C PRO A 55 -20.73 19.11 -0.86
N ASP A 56 -21.40 19.55 0.21
CA ASP A 56 -21.18 20.86 0.82
C ASP A 56 -19.80 21.00 1.50
N ARG A 57 -19.07 19.88 1.65
CA ARG A 57 -17.76 19.77 2.32
C ARG A 57 -16.88 18.75 1.58
N ARG A 58 -15.55 18.90 1.66
CA ARG A 58 -14.62 17.86 1.18
C ARG A 58 -14.83 16.61 2.01
N THR A 59 -14.86 15.47 1.33
CA THR A 59 -14.92 14.15 1.95
C THR A 59 -13.99 13.22 1.17
N CYS A 60 -13.09 12.57 1.91
CA CYS A 60 -12.19 11.53 1.44
C CYS A 60 -12.50 10.25 2.25
N ALA A 61 -12.28 9.07 1.65
CA ALA A 61 -12.55 7.77 2.29
C ALA A 61 -11.29 6.89 2.43
N THR A 62 -10.10 7.49 2.29
CA THR A 62 -8.83 6.75 2.23
C THR A 62 -8.60 5.89 3.49
N MET A 63 -8.88 6.40 4.68
CA MET A 63 -8.61 5.67 5.93
C MET A 63 -9.58 4.50 6.13
N GLU A 64 -10.83 4.67 5.71
CA GLU A 64 -11.83 3.61 5.66
C GLU A 64 -11.44 2.53 4.65
N VAL A 65 -10.93 2.92 3.48
CA VAL A 65 -10.41 2.00 2.45
C VAL A 65 -9.22 1.20 2.97
N ASP A 66 -8.22 1.87 3.57
CA ASP A 66 -7.03 1.23 4.14
C ASP A 66 -7.40 0.25 5.25
N SER A 67 -8.31 0.66 6.15
CA SER A 67 -8.84 -0.23 7.19
C SER A 67 -9.47 -1.47 6.57
N LEU A 68 -10.36 -1.32 5.59
CA LEU A 68 -10.98 -2.44 4.87
C LEU A 68 -9.96 -3.29 4.11
N LEU A 69 -8.87 -2.70 3.63
CA LEU A 69 -7.83 -3.40 2.90
C LEU A 69 -6.99 -4.27 3.83
N ARG A 70 -6.57 -3.75 4.99
CA ARG A 70 -5.80 -4.50 6.00
C ARG A 70 -6.60 -5.63 6.64
N ILE A 71 -7.94 -5.51 6.69
CA ILE A 71 -8.82 -6.63 7.05
C ILE A 71 -8.73 -7.75 6.02
N ARG A 72 -8.78 -7.37 4.74
CA ARG A 72 -8.77 -8.31 3.61
C ARG A 72 -7.38 -8.89 3.35
N HIS A 73 -6.34 -8.16 3.78
CA HIS A 73 -4.93 -8.47 3.60
C HIS A 73 -4.18 -8.28 4.93
N PRO A 74 -4.36 -9.17 5.93
CA PRO A 74 -3.69 -9.06 7.23
C PRO A 74 -2.16 -9.03 7.14
N GLU A 75 -1.58 -9.56 6.05
CA GLU A 75 -0.15 -9.50 5.73
C GLU A 75 0.38 -8.06 5.58
N LEU A 76 -0.50 -7.07 5.36
CA LEU A 76 -0.13 -5.66 5.31
C LEU A 76 0.23 -5.07 6.68
N GLY A 77 -0.06 -5.79 7.77
CA GLY A 77 0.09 -5.31 9.14
C GLY A 77 -0.86 -4.16 9.48
N SER A 78 -0.77 -3.68 10.72
CA SER A 78 -1.51 -2.50 11.19
C SER A 78 -0.95 -1.22 10.57
N LEU A 79 -1.80 -0.19 10.55
CA LEU A 79 -1.38 1.14 10.14
C LEU A 79 -0.29 1.70 11.08
N GLN A 80 -0.33 1.37 12.37
CA GLN A 80 0.71 1.77 13.33
C GLN A 80 2.06 1.13 13.01
N GLU A 81 2.08 -0.16 12.65
CA GLU A 81 3.29 -0.82 12.17
C GLU A 81 3.80 -0.16 10.91
N PHE A 82 2.93 0.17 9.95
CA PHE A 82 3.33 0.94 8.76
C PHE A 82 4.04 2.24 9.15
N GLU A 83 3.49 3.01 10.10
CA GLU A 83 4.10 4.27 10.55
C GLU A 83 5.47 4.07 11.18
N VAL A 84 5.58 3.09 12.09
CA VAL A 84 6.86 2.75 12.71
C VAL A 84 7.89 2.44 11.63
N HIS A 85 7.58 1.56 10.68
CA HIS A 85 8.49 1.16 9.61
C HIS A 85 8.86 2.31 8.68
N LEU A 86 7.92 3.20 8.36
CA LEU A 86 8.19 4.35 7.51
C LEU A 86 9.17 5.31 8.19
N GLN A 87 8.97 5.59 9.48
CA GLN A 87 9.88 6.42 10.28
C GLN A 87 11.28 5.79 10.36
N LYS A 88 11.38 4.45 10.51
CA LYS A 88 12.66 3.73 10.43
C LYS A 88 13.36 3.96 9.08
N ALA A 89 12.62 3.86 7.98
CA ALA A 89 13.17 4.05 6.63
C ALA A 89 13.59 5.51 6.37
N MET A 90 12.80 6.49 6.80
CA MET A 90 13.13 7.92 6.73
C MET A 90 14.44 8.21 7.47
N ALA A 91 14.57 7.70 8.70
CA ALA A 91 15.76 7.86 9.53
C ALA A 91 17.01 7.26 8.88
N ARG A 92 16.93 6.04 8.33
CA ARG A 92 18.04 5.39 7.60
C ARG A 92 18.52 6.21 6.41
N ARG A 93 17.60 6.74 5.59
CA ARG A 93 17.96 7.59 4.43
C ARG A 93 18.62 8.91 4.82
N GLN A 94 18.16 9.51 5.92
CA GLN A 94 18.83 10.68 6.49
C GLN A 94 20.26 10.33 6.94
N ALA A 95 20.45 9.13 7.50
CA ALA A 95 21.77 8.61 7.84
C ALA A 95 22.67 8.35 6.62
N ASP A 96 22.15 7.82 5.52
CA ASP A 96 22.95 7.47 4.33
C ASP A 96 23.38 8.69 3.50
N GLY A 97 22.91 9.89 3.84
CA GLY A 97 23.18 11.10 3.05
C GLY A 97 22.46 11.10 1.71
N LEU A 98 21.42 10.29 1.54
CA LEU A 98 20.54 10.32 0.35
C LEU A 98 19.68 11.59 0.29
N PHE A 99 19.65 12.39 1.36
CA PHE A 99 19.13 13.77 1.38
C PHE A 99 20.25 14.85 1.30
N THR A 100 21.47 14.48 0.90
CA THR A 100 22.52 15.47 0.58
C THR A 100 22.17 16.27 -0.70
N PRO A 101 22.67 17.50 -0.89
CA PRO A 101 22.25 18.40 -1.98
C PRO A 101 22.38 17.85 -3.42
N LEU A 102 23.15 16.78 -3.63
CA LEU A 102 23.36 16.14 -4.95
C LEU A 102 22.34 15.04 -5.25
N ALA A 103 21.86 14.28 -4.26
CA ALA A 103 20.77 13.31 -4.40
C ALA A 103 19.39 13.96 -4.13
N ALA A 104 19.35 15.00 -3.29
CA ALA A 104 18.14 15.73 -2.91
C ALA A 104 17.55 16.63 -4.00
N ASN A 105 18.16 16.72 -5.19
CA ASN A 105 17.68 17.49 -6.35
C ASN A 105 17.14 16.60 -7.48
N GLU A 106 17.12 15.27 -7.31
CA GLU A 106 16.57 14.35 -8.30
C GLU A 106 15.04 14.46 -8.33
N VAL A 107 14.50 14.71 -9.52
CA VAL A 107 13.05 14.75 -9.78
C VAL A 107 12.57 13.35 -10.13
N TYR A 108 11.69 12.79 -9.29
CA TYR A 108 11.05 11.50 -9.57
C TYR A 108 9.91 11.70 -10.55
N THR A 109 9.99 11.02 -11.70
CA THR A 109 8.94 11.07 -12.72
C THR A 109 8.06 9.83 -12.61
N ILE A 110 6.79 10.03 -12.25
CA ILE A 110 5.80 8.98 -12.07
C ILE A 110 4.97 8.88 -13.35
N PRO A 111 4.98 7.73 -14.07
CA PRO A 111 4.12 7.52 -15.23
C PRO A 111 2.66 7.37 -14.81
N VAL A 112 1.74 8.11 -15.44
CA VAL A 112 0.33 8.15 -15.06
C VAL A 112 -0.55 7.63 -16.19
N ILE A 113 -1.53 6.80 -15.84
CA ILE A 113 -2.69 6.49 -16.68
C ILE A 113 -3.97 6.96 -15.98
N VAL A 114 -4.81 7.70 -16.71
CA VAL A 114 -6.12 8.14 -16.24
C VAL A 114 -7.22 7.33 -16.90
N HIS A 115 -7.92 6.53 -16.10
CA HIS A 115 -9.10 5.79 -16.48
C HIS A 115 -10.33 6.70 -16.43
N VAL A 116 -10.83 7.13 -17.59
CA VAL A 116 -12.03 7.96 -17.71
C VAL A 116 -13.25 7.05 -17.82
N ILE A 117 -13.98 6.91 -16.71
CA ILE A 117 -15.11 5.99 -16.60
C ILE A 117 -16.40 6.73 -16.94
N HIS A 118 -17.04 6.32 -18.02
CA HIS A 118 -18.25 6.95 -18.55
C HIS A 118 -19.38 5.94 -18.78
N ASN A 119 -20.57 6.43 -19.11
CA ASN A 119 -21.76 5.64 -19.42
C ASN A 119 -22.27 5.87 -20.85
N GLY A 120 -21.34 6.12 -21.78
CA GLY A 120 -21.62 6.27 -23.21
C GLY A 120 -21.88 7.70 -23.64
N GLU A 121 -21.68 8.68 -22.76
CA GLU A 121 -21.70 10.10 -23.12
C GLU A 121 -20.60 10.41 -24.14
N PRO A 122 -20.79 11.39 -25.04
CA PRO A 122 -19.73 11.87 -25.91
C PRO A 122 -18.57 12.48 -25.12
N VAL A 123 -17.35 12.40 -25.66
CA VAL A 123 -16.17 13.03 -25.06
C VAL A 123 -16.40 14.53 -24.81
N GLY A 124 -16.07 14.99 -23.59
CA GLY A 124 -16.32 16.33 -23.09
C GLY A 124 -17.68 16.54 -22.42
N GLN A 125 -18.51 15.50 -22.27
CA GLN A 125 -19.81 15.59 -21.63
C GLN A 125 -19.95 14.61 -20.47
N GLY A 126 -20.60 15.04 -19.39
CA GLY A 126 -20.81 14.21 -18.21
C GLY A 126 -19.49 13.64 -17.68
N ALA A 127 -19.49 12.36 -17.32
CA ALA A 127 -18.31 11.67 -16.83
C ALA A 127 -17.28 11.33 -17.93
N ASN A 128 -17.64 11.42 -19.22
CA ASN A 128 -16.68 11.23 -20.32
C ASN A 128 -15.85 12.51 -20.54
N ILE A 129 -15.05 12.89 -19.54
CA ILE A 129 -14.33 14.16 -19.50
C ILE A 129 -13.35 14.34 -20.68
N SER A 130 -13.15 15.58 -21.09
CA SER A 130 -12.28 15.91 -22.23
C SER A 130 -10.80 15.62 -21.95
N GLN A 131 -10.01 15.38 -22.99
CA GLN A 131 -8.55 15.27 -22.88
C GLN A 131 -7.93 16.52 -22.22
N ALA A 132 -8.43 17.72 -22.54
CA ALA A 132 -7.95 18.96 -21.95
C ALA A 132 -8.16 19.00 -20.43
N GLN A 133 -9.28 18.46 -19.94
CA GLN A 133 -9.56 18.36 -18.50
C GLN A 133 -8.55 17.42 -17.81
N VAL A 134 -8.26 16.26 -18.42
CA VAL A 134 -7.23 15.34 -17.90
C VAL A 134 -5.84 15.98 -17.89
N ILE A 135 -5.42 16.59 -19.00
CA ILE A 135 -4.12 17.28 -19.09
C ILE A 135 -4.02 18.36 -18.00
N SER A 136 -5.08 19.14 -17.80
CA SER A 136 -5.09 20.18 -16.77
C SER A 136 -4.90 19.64 -15.36
N GLN A 137 -5.35 18.41 -15.07
CA GLN A 137 -5.11 17.80 -13.76
C GLN A 137 -3.64 17.41 -13.59
N ILE A 138 -3.00 16.87 -14.62
CA ILE A 138 -1.58 16.51 -14.57
C ILE A 138 -0.71 17.78 -14.46
N GLU A 139 -1.11 18.87 -15.10
CA GLU A 139 -0.49 20.17 -14.87
C GLU A 139 -0.61 20.60 -13.40
N VAL A 140 -1.81 20.55 -12.81
CA VAL A 140 -2.03 20.89 -11.40
C VAL A 140 -1.18 20.02 -10.47
N LEU A 141 -1.12 18.70 -10.68
CA LEU A 141 -0.26 17.81 -9.89
C LEU A 141 1.22 18.24 -10.00
N ASN A 142 1.69 18.57 -11.19
CA ASN A 142 3.05 19.05 -11.39
C ASN A 142 3.30 20.41 -10.74
N GLU A 143 2.33 21.33 -10.79
CA GLU A 143 2.41 22.63 -10.14
C GLU A 143 2.51 22.49 -8.62
N ASP A 144 1.65 21.67 -8.03
CA ASP A 144 1.52 21.47 -6.60
C ASP A 144 2.72 20.68 -6.04
N TYR A 145 3.12 19.56 -6.66
CA TYR A 145 4.25 18.73 -6.20
C TYR A 145 5.63 19.29 -6.56
N ARG A 146 5.72 20.23 -7.51
CA ARG A 146 6.96 20.94 -7.81
C ARG A 146 7.06 22.32 -7.18
N ARG A 147 6.04 22.75 -6.43
CA ARG A 147 5.91 24.12 -5.90
C ARG A 147 6.26 25.14 -6.99
N GLN A 148 5.65 24.99 -8.16
CA GLN A 148 6.11 25.65 -9.38
C GLN A 148 5.84 27.16 -9.33
N ALA A 149 6.90 27.97 -9.40
CA ALA A 149 6.77 29.42 -9.35
C ALA A 149 5.79 29.98 -10.39
N ASN A 150 5.00 30.99 -9.99
CA ASN A 150 3.96 31.64 -10.81
C ASN A 150 2.75 30.75 -11.16
N THR A 151 2.49 29.73 -10.35
CA THR A 151 1.31 28.86 -10.48
C THR A 151 0.55 28.82 -9.15
N PRO A 152 -0.73 28.39 -9.14
CA PRO A 152 -1.49 28.20 -7.90
C PRO A 152 -0.85 27.23 -6.90
N GLY A 153 0.08 26.37 -7.33
CA GLY A 153 0.84 25.47 -6.46
C GLY A 153 2.02 26.14 -5.73
N PHE A 154 2.28 27.44 -5.95
CA PHE A 154 3.35 28.18 -5.30
C PHE A 154 2.87 28.98 -4.09
N ASN A 155 3.64 28.91 -3.01
CA ASN A 155 3.52 29.76 -1.84
C ASN A 155 4.91 30.24 -1.37
N GLN A 156 4.95 31.27 -0.53
CA GLN A 156 6.19 31.75 0.13
C GLN A 156 6.31 31.28 1.59
N HIS A 157 5.44 30.35 2.03
CA HIS A 157 5.43 29.85 3.39
C HIS A 157 6.75 29.14 3.70
N PRO A 158 7.39 29.39 4.87
CA PRO A 158 8.73 28.90 5.19
C PRO A 158 8.82 27.37 5.30
N ALA A 159 7.72 26.70 5.68
CA ALA A 159 7.67 25.23 5.72
C ALA A 159 7.47 24.60 4.33
N GLY A 160 7.12 25.38 3.30
CA GLY A 160 6.80 24.84 1.98
C GLY A 160 8.01 24.21 1.30
N ALA A 161 7.80 23.11 0.57
CA ALA A 161 8.83 22.39 -0.15
C ALA A 161 8.43 22.05 -1.59
N ASP A 162 9.38 22.13 -2.53
CA ASP A 162 9.29 21.42 -3.81
C ASP A 162 9.49 19.93 -3.49
N ALA A 163 8.45 19.10 -3.65
CA ALA A 163 8.52 17.67 -3.35
C ALA A 163 9.45 16.91 -4.32
N LEU A 164 9.80 17.53 -5.45
CA LEU A 164 10.61 16.96 -6.53
C LEU A 164 9.99 15.68 -7.08
N ILE A 165 8.67 15.67 -7.19
CA ILE A 165 7.88 14.62 -7.82
C ILE A 165 7.16 15.26 -9.01
N GLN A 166 7.27 14.63 -10.16
CA GLN A 166 6.65 15.04 -11.40
C GLN A 166 5.84 13.88 -11.96
N PHE A 167 4.71 14.17 -12.58
CA PHE A 167 3.79 13.22 -13.17
C PHE A 167 3.82 13.37 -14.69
N ALA A 168 3.99 12.25 -15.38
CA ALA A 168 4.05 12.21 -16.83
C ALA A 168 2.99 11.24 -17.36
N LEU A 169 2.12 11.72 -18.25
CA LEU A 169 1.14 10.87 -18.92
C LEU A 169 1.85 9.75 -19.68
N ALA A 170 1.38 8.51 -19.49
CA ALA A 170 1.83 7.37 -20.25
C ALA A 170 1.68 7.62 -21.76
N ARG A 171 2.62 7.10 -22.54
CA ARG A 171 2.61 7.19 -24.01
C ARG A 171 2.21 5.88 -24.64
N VAL A 172 2.48 4.78 -23.96
CA VAL A 172 2.11 3.44 -24.39
C VAL A 172 1.10 2.80 -23.45
N ASP A 173 0.30 1.89 -23.98
CA ASP A 173 -0.60 1.02 -23.23
C ASP A 173 0.16 -0.20 -22.65
N PRO A 174 -0.47 -1.07 -21.84
CA PRO A 174 0.17 -2.26 -21.26
C PRO A 174 0.73 -3.24 -22.31
N ASP A 175 0.19 -3.20 -23.53
CA ASP A 175 0.65 -4.00 -24.65
C ASP A 175 1.84 -3.35 -25.37
N GLY A 176 2.15 -2.08 -25.09
CA GLY A 176 3.26 -1.32 -25.67
C GLY A 176 2.87 -0.48 -26.89
N ASN A 177 1.58 -0.41 -27.24
CA ASN A 177 1.10 0.42 -28.35
C ASN A 177 0.99 1.88 -27.93
N LEU A 178 1.23 2.80 -28.87
CA LEU A 178 1.03 4.23 -28.62
C LEU A 178 -0.45 4.54 -28.34
N LEU A 179 -0.69 5.24 -27.24
CA LEU A 179 -2.00 5.73 -26.87
C LEU A 179 -2.45 6.85 -27.81
N ALA A 180 -3.65 6.69 -28.37
CA ALA A 180 -4.29 7.71 -29.20
C ALA A 180 -4.50 9.03 -28.44
N GLU A 181 -4.83 8.92 -27.15
CA GLU A 181 -4.82 10.02 -26.19
C GLU A 181 -3.80 9.68 -25.09
N PRO A 182 -2.61 10.30 -25.10
CA PRO A 182 -1.57 9.97 -24.13
C PRO A 182 -2.06 10.04 -22.68
N GLY A 183 -1.84 8.95 -21.95
CA GLY A 183 -2.19 8.75 -20.55
C GLY A 183 -3.68 8.78 -20.26
N ILE A 184 -4.53 8.51 -21.26
CA ILE A 184 -5.98 8.40 -21.09
C ILE A 184 -6.45 7.03 -21.59
N HIS A 185 -7.10 6.30 -20.69
CA HIS A 185 -7.82 5.06 -20.97
C HIS A 185 -9.32 5.35 -20.78
N ARG A 186 -10.09 5.42 -21.86
CA ARG A 186 -11.54 5.67 -21.79
C ARG A 186 -12.29 4.35 -21.67
N VAL A 187 -13.09 4.19 -20.61
CA VAL A 187 -13.82 2.96 -20.31
C VAL A 187 -15.30 3.27 -20.20
N ASN A 188 -16.12 2.54 -20.96
CA ASN A 188 -17.55 2.54 -20.74
C ASN A 188 -17.89 1.61 -19.57
N GLY A 189 -18.15 2.20 -18.40
CA GLY A 189 -18.53 1.48 -17.20
C GLY A 189 -19.93 0.87 -17.23
N ASN A 190 -20.77 1.22 -18.23
CA ASN A 190 -22.16 0.77 -18.36
C ASN A 190 -23.02 0.99 -17.10
N GLN A 191 -22.63 1.95 -16.27
CA GLN A 191 -23.33 2.34 -15.05
C GLN A 191 -23.41 3.86 -14.98
N SER A 192 -24.56 4.38 -14.56
CA SER A 192 -24.77 5.83 -14.43
C SER A 192 -24.00 6.46 -13.29
N ALA A 193 -23.64 5.68 -12.27
CA ALA A 193 -22.85 6.11 -11.12
C ALA A 193 -22.26 4.89 -10.40
N TRP A 194 -21.17 5.09 -9.66
CA TRP A 194 -20.43 4.07 -8.93
C TRP A 194 -20.46 4.34 -7.43
N ASP A 195 -20.79 3.32 -6.65
CA ASP A 195 -20.67 3.34 -5.19
C ASP A 195 -19.28 2.83 -4.76
N HIS A 196 -18.96 2.90 -3.47
CA HIS A 196 -17.60 2.57 -3.01
C HIS A 196 -17.26 1.09 -3.26
N SER A 197 -18.21 0.20 -2.98
CA SER A 197 -18.06 -1.23 -3.21
C SER A 197 -17.88 -1.57 -4.69
N GLY A 198 -18.65 -0.96 -5.59
CA GLY A 198 -18.54 -1.14 -7.03
C GLY A 198 -17.19 -0.67 -7.57
N CYS A 199 -16.65 0.44 -7.06
CA CYS A 199 -15.31 0.88 -7.42
C CYS A 199 -14.24 -0.15 -7.05
N GLU A 200 -14.27 -0.68 -5.84
CA GLU A 200 -13.26 -1.61 -5.31
C GLU A 200 -13.37 -3.06 -5.81
N ALA A 201 -14.61 -3.53 -6.01
CA ALA A 201 -14.88 -4.93 -6.36
C ALA A 201 -14.99 -5.16 -7.87
N GLN A 202 -15.33 -4.12 -8.66
CA GLN A 202 -15.59 -4.27 -10.10
C GLN A 202 -14.73 -3.32 -10.93
N LEU A 203 -14.86 -2.02 -10.72
CA LEU A 203 -14.28 -1.02 -11.60
C LEU A 203 -12.75 -1.10 -11.67
N LYS A 204 -12.08 -0.97 -10.52
CA LYS A 204 -10.62 -0.94 -10.46
C LYS A 204 -10.04 -2.27 -10.96
N PRO A 205 -10.44 -3.45 -10.43
CA PRO A 205 -9.85 -4.71 -10.88
C PRO A 205 -9.94 -4.93 -12.40
N GLN A 206 -11.06 -4.56 -13.02
CA GLN A 206 -11.30 -4.75 -14.46
C GLN A 206 -10.56 -3.77 -15.36
N THR A 207 -10.15 -2.60 -14.86
CA THR A 207 -9.64 -1.51 -15.70
C THR A 207 -8.21 -1.12 -15.40
N GLN A 208 -7.67 -1.63 -14.29
CA GLN A 208 -6.32 -1.34 -13.83
C GLN A 208 -5.26 -1.73 -14.85
N TRP A 209 -4.25 -0.89 -14.98
CA TRP A 209 -2.99 -1.25 -15.61
C TRP A 209 -1.92 -1.56 -14.55
N ASN A 210 -0.90 -2.33 -14.93
CA ASN A 210 0.12 -2.82 -14.00
C ASN A 210 0.65 -1.71 -13.07
N PRO A 211 0.41 -1.76 -11.76
CA PRO A 211 0.74 -0.68 -10.84
C PRO A 211 2.25 -0.51 -10.60
N ASN A 212 3.06 -1.46 -11.05
CA ASN A 212 4.51 -1.35 -11.05
C ASN A 212 5.03 -0.49 -12.22
N GLN A 213 4.19 -0.28 -13.24
CA GLN A 213 4.55 0.46 -14.45
C GLN A 213 3.74 1.75 -14.61
N TYR A 214 2.51 1.76 -14.13
CA TYR A 214 1.56 2.87 -14.25
C TYR A 214 1.01 3.25 -12.88
N PHE A 215 1.03 4.54 -12.56
CA PHE A 215 0.19 5.08 -11.52
C PHE A 215 -1.24 5.25 -12.06
N ASN A 216 -2.16 4.43 -11.55
CA ASN A 216 -3.55 4.39 -11.99
C ASN A 216 -4.39 5.46 -11.29
N ILE A 217 -5.10 6.27 -12.07
CA ILE A 217 -6.04 7.27 -11.58
C ILE A 217 -7.40 7.04 -12.25
N TRP A 218 -8.46 6.79 -11.48
CA TRP A 218 -9.81 6.64 -12.00
C TRP A 218 -10.61 7.93 -11.83
N THR A 219 -11.37 8.30 -12.86
CA THR A 219 -12.36 9.37 -12.77
C THR A 219 -13.75 8.79 -12.95
N VAL A 220 -14.65 9.05 -12.00
CA VAL A 220 -15.98 8.42 -11.95
C VAL A 220 -17.08 9.43 -11.65
N GLN A 221 -18.31 9.08 -12.02
CA GLN A 221 -19.50 9.63 -11.38
C GLN A 221 -19.79 8.80 -10.13
N PHE A 222 -19.63 9.36 -8.94
CA PHE A 222 -20.04 8.67 -7.71
C PHE A 222 -21.57 8.68 -7.53
N GLY A 223 -22.09 7.64 -6.88
CA GLY A 223 -23.47 7.47 -6.45
C GLY A 223 -23.57 6.49 -5.29
N GLY A 224 -24.79 6.17 -4.84
CA GLY A 224 -24.98 5.24 -3.73
C GLY A 224 -24.37 5.75 -2.42
N ASP A 225 -23.65 4.89 -1.70
CA ASP A 225 -22.97 5.26 -0.44
C ASP A 225 -21.79 6.22 -0.64
N ALA A 226 -21.26 6.30 -1.86
CA ALA A 226 -20.18 7.22 -2.25
C ALA A 226 -20.69 8.56 -2.79
N GLU A 227 -22.01 8.81 -2.81
CA GLU A 227 -22.58 10.02 -3.44
C GLU A 227 -22.02 11.32 -2.86
N SER A 228 -21.56 11.34 -1.60
CA SER A 228 -20.90 12.51 -1.02
C SER A 228 -19.40 12.58 -1.31
N LEU A 229 -18.72 11.53 -1.77
CA LEU A 229 -17.25 11.49 -1.89
C LEU A 229 -16.71 12.41 -2.98
N LEU A 230 -15.56 13.04 -2.73
CA LEU A 230 -14.79 13.74 -3.76
C LEU A 230 -13.70 12.84 -4.35
N GLY A 231 -13.08 12.02 -3.51
CA GLY A 231 -12.10 11.02 -3.93
C GLY A 231 -11.70 10.11 -2.77
N TYR A 232 -10.85 9.14 -3.10
CA TYR A 232 -10.14 8.33 -2.11
C TYR A 232 -8.90 7.69 -2.77
N ALA A 233 -7.94 7.26 -1.95
CA ALA A 233 -6.73 6.59 -2.36
C ALA A 233 -6.59 5.19 -1.73
N GLN A 234 -5.79 4.35 -2.37
CA GLN A 234 -5.20 3.19 -1.69
C GLN A 234 -3.86 3.60 -1.06
N PHE A 235 -3.79 3.52 0.27
CA PHE A 235 -2.59 3.82 1.05
C PHE A 235 -1.43 2.85 0.72
N PRO A 236 -0.16 3.26 0.79
CA PRO A 236 0.97 2.40 0.44
C PRO A 236 1.20 1.27 1.46
N ASN A 237 1.87 0.21 0.99
CA ASN A 237 2.47 -0.83 1.83
C ASN A 237 4.00 -0.67 1.86
N LEU A 238 4.67 -1.18 2.91
CA LEU A 238 6.12 -1.19 2.98
C LEU A 238 6.63 -2.64 2.90
N SER A 239 7.49 -2.95 1.93
CA SER A 239 8.41 -4.10 2.02
C SER A 239 9.76 -3.57 2.45
N GLY A 240 10.35 -4.16 3.48
CA GLY A 240 11.59 -3.63 4.03
C GLY A 240 12.05 -4.23 5.35
N LEU A 241 11.34 -5.24 5.87
CA LEU A 241 11.92 -6.20 6.81
C LEU A 241 12.64 -7.27 5.99
N ASN A 242 13.84 -7.67 6.41
CA ASN A 242 14.51 -8.84 5.83
C ASN A 242 13.58 -10.06 5.94
N GLY A 243 13.27 -10.70 4.81
CA GLY A 243 12.51 -11.94 4.77
C GLY A 243 11.03 -11.84 4.38
N LEU A 244 10.59 -10.80 3.67
CA LEU A 244 9.25 -10.76 3.06
C LEU A 244 9.33 -10.31 1.59
N ASP A 245 8.68 -11.08 0.71
CA ASP A 245 8.77 -10.98 -0.75
C ASP A 245 8.09 -9.73 -1.33
N ASN A 246 8.52 -9.34 -2.53
CA ASN A 246 8.14 -8.12 -3.26
C ASN A 246 6.71 -8.13 -3.83
N ASN A 247 5.93 -9.19 -3.58
CA ASN A 247 4.66 -9.47 -4.26
C ASN A 247 3.43 -9.59 -3.33
N MET A 248 3.34 -8.77 -2.27
CA MET A 248 2.14 -8.74 -1.41
C MET A 248 0.92 -8.06 -2.06
N GLY A 249 -0.29 -8.57 -1.74
CA GLY A 249 -1.60 -8.32 -2.35
C GLY A 249 -2.11 -6.86 -2.54
N ALA A 250 -3.39 -6.76 -2.93
CA ALA A 250 -4.11 -5.54 -3.36
C ALA A 250 -3.59 -4.83 -4.63
N ALA A 251 -2.71 -5.47 -5.41
CA ALA A 251 -2.19 -4.88 -6.64
C ALA A 251 -3.31 -4.37 -7.54
N SER A 252 -4.39 -5.13 -7.75
CA SER A 252 -5.51 -4.80 -8.64
C SER A 252 -6.36 -3.57 -8.28
N THR A 253 -6.18 -2.99 -7.08
CA THR A 253 -6.93 -1.80 -6.62
C THR A 253 -6.04 -0.59 -6.36
N ASP A 254 -4.74 -0.71 -6.67
CA ASP A 254 -3.76 0.32 -6.37
C ASP A 254 -3.90 1.56 -7.24
N GLY A 255 -4.07 2.72 -6.58
CA GLY A 255 -4.18 4.03 -7.21
C GLY A 255 -5.17 4.94 -6.48
N VAL A 256 -5.73 5.91 -7.19
CA VAL A 256 -6.68 6.91 -6.64
C VAL A 256 -7.94 7.01 -7.48
N VAL A 257 -9.09 7.24 -6.85
CA VAL A 257 -10.38 7.47 -7.53
C VAL A 257 -10.87 8.86 -7.22
N ILE A 258 -11.24 9.61 -8.26
CA ILE A 258 -11.66 11.01 -8.14
C ILE A 258 -13.01 11.20 -8.81
N ARG A 259 -13.87 12.00 -8.20
CA ARG A 259 -15.09 12.48 -8.85
C ARG A 259 -14.74 13.29 -10.09
N HIS A 260 -15.35 12.99 -11.24
CA HIS A 260 -15.03 13.68 -12.50
C HIS A 260 -15.23 15.21 -12.45
N GLN A 261 -16.21 15.70 -11.67
CA GLN A 261 -16.48 17.12 -11.45
C GLN A 261 -15.43 17.84 -10.56
N ALA A 262 -14.53 17.08 -9.93
CA ALA A 262 -13.45 17.60 -9.10
C ALA A 262 -12.06 17.19 -9.64
N PHE A 263 -12.00 16.78 -10.92
CA PHE A 263 -10.78 16.35 -11.59
C PHE A 263 -10.38 17.34 -12.69
N GLY A 264 -9.23 17.98 -12.53
CA GLY A 264 -8.72 19.05 -13.38
C GLY A 264 -9.15 20.44 -12.93
N ARG A 265 -8.87 21.42 -13.79
CA ARG A 265 -9.24 22.84 -13.59
C ARG A 265 -9.94 23.48 -14.79
N VAL A 266 -10.20 22.68 -15.82
CA VAL A 266 -10.94 23.09 -17.03
C VAL A 266 -11.97 22.02 -17.38
N GLY A 267 -12.93 22.35 -18.23
CA GLY A 267 -13.96 21.40 -18.66
C GLY A 267 -15.14 21.39 -17.70
N SER A 268 -15.53 20.19 -17.25
CA SER A 268 -16.77 19.96 -16.49
C SER A 268 -16.60 20.03 -14.96
N VAL A 269 -15.56 20.73 -14.50
CA VAL A 269 -15.27 20.92 -13.07
C VAL A 269 -16.27 21.86 -12.40
N THR A 270 -16.50 21.71 -11.10
CA THR A 270 -17.49 22.49 -10.35
C THR A 270 -16.90 23.04 -9.04
N ALA A 271 -16.98 24.37 -8.87
CA ALA A 271 -16.56 25.05 -7.65
C ALA A 271 -17.35 24.54 -6.42
N PRO A 272 -16.74 24.47 -5.22
CA PRO A 272 -15.42 25.02 -4.86
C PRO A 272 -14.25 24.04 -5.01
N TYR A 273 -14.47 22.89 -5.66
CA TYR A 273 -13.47 21.82 -5.87
C TYR A 273 -13.03 21.74 -7.34
N ASP A 274 -12.79 22.89 -7.95
CA ASP A 274 -12.50 23.09 -9.38
C ASP A 274 -11.04 23.50 -9.67
N GLY A 275 -10.16 23.41 -8.68
CA GLY A 275 -8.73 23.70 -8.82
C GLY A 275 -7.88 22.45 -9.04
N GLY A 276 -8.46 21.25 -8.99
CA GLY A 276 -7.79 19.96 -9.15
C GLY A 276 -7.12 19.44 -7.86
N ARG A 277 -7.41 20.03 -6.69
CA ARG A 277 -6.72 19.72 -5.44
C ARG A 277 -7.27 18.49 -4.73
N THR A 278 -8.45 18.02 -5.13
CA THR A 278 -8.91 16.67 -4.76
C THR A 278 -7.92 15.61 -5.20
N ALA A 279 -7.44 15.65 -6.45
CA ALA A 279 -6.42 14.69 -6.88
C ALA A 279 -5.10 14.92 -6.13
N THR A 280 -4.65 16.16 -5.95
CA THR A 280 -3.43 16.44 -5.15
C THR A 280 -3.50 15.83 -3.74
N HIS A 281 -4.65 15.93 -3.07
CA HIS A 281 -4.93 15.34 -1.77
C HIS A 281 -4.84 13.80 -1.80
N GLU A 282 -5.57 13.14 -2.70
CA GLU A 282 -5.56 11.68 -2.79
C GLU A 282 -4.20 11.11 -3.22
N VAL A 283 -3.46 11.80 -4.09
CA VAL A 283 -2.09 11.41 -4.44
C VAL A 283 -1.18 11.52 -3.21
N GLY A 284 -1.42 12.49 -2.32
CA GLY A 284 -0.71 12.60 -1.04
C GLY A 284 -0.88 11.35 -0.19
N HIS A 285 -2.11 10.85 -0.05
CA HIS A 285 -2.40 9.58 0.60
C HIS A 285 -1.78 8.37 -0.07
N TRP A 286 -1.82 8.28 -1.41
CA TRP A 286 -1.17 7.19 -2.16
C TRP A 286 0.36 7.18 -1.96
N LEU A 287 0.94 8.34 -1.65
CA LEU A 287 2.35 8.54 -1.26
C LEU A 287 2.58 8.47 0.27
N GLY A 288 1.57 8.08 1.04
CA GLY A 288 1.67 7.80 2.48
C GLY A 288 1.48 9.00 3.40
N LEU A 289 1.00 10.15 2.92
CA LEU A 289 0.62 11.26 3.79
C LEU A 289 -0.72 11.00 4.48
N ARG A 290 -0.84 11.46 5.73
CA ARG A 290 -2.11 11.48 6.46
C ARG A 290 -2.78 12.85 6.35
N HIS A 291 -4.03 12.92 6.76
CA HIS A 291 -4.68 14.19 7.04
C HIS A 291 -3.92 14.97 8.13
N ILE A 292 -3.89 16.29 8.05
CA ILE A 292 -3.08 17.12 8.98
C ILE A 292 -3.52 17.06 10.45
N TRP A 293 -4.75 16.59 10.73
CA TRP A 293 -5.26 16.34 12.08
C TRP A 293 -5.04 14.88 12.54
N GLY A 294 -4.29 14.09 11.78
CA GLY A 294 -3.94 12.70 12.12
C GLY A 294 -5.12 11.72 12.17
N ASP A 295 -6.30 12.12 11.67
CA ASP A 295 -7.56 11.37 11.79
C ASP A 295 -8.05 11.20 13.24
N GLY A 296 -7.64 12.11 14.13
CA GLY A 296 -8.10 12.20 15.50
C GLY A 296 -8.25 13.63 16.00
N ASP A 297 -8.34 13.80 17.32
CA ASP A 297 -8.27 15.11 17.99
C ASP A 297 -6.79 15.50 18.18
N CYS A 298 -6.50 16.53 18.97
CA CYS A 298 -5.16 17.10 19.19
C CYS A 298 -4.03 16.16 19.62
N ASP A 299 -4.36 14.93 20.03
CA ASP A 299 -3.41 13.88 20.42
C ASP A 299 -3.02 12.96 19.25
N ALA A 300 -3.65 13.09 18.08
CA ALA A 300 -3.33 12.38 16.86
C ALA A 300 -2.31 13.17 16.03
N ASP A 301 -1.39 12.43 15.39
CA ASP A 301 -0.27 12.98 14.64
C ASP A 301 -0.36 12.57 13.17
N ASP A 302 -0.02 13.49 12.27
CA ASP A 302 0.15 13.22 10.84
C ASP A 302 1.59 12.74 10.50
N PHE A 303 2.43 12.67 11.54
CA PHE A 303 3.84 12.28 11.53
C PHE A 303 4.75 13.26 10.77
N CYS A 304 4.33 14.52 10.61
CA CYS A 304 5.08 15.62 10.03
C CYS A 304 5.13 16.79 11.01
N THR A 305 6.19 16.89 11.81
CA THR A 305 6.31 17.92 12.88
C THR A 305 6.42 19.37 12.36
N ASP A 306 6.55 19.57 11.05
CA ASP A 306 6.47 20.89 10.41
C ASP A 306 5.06 21.25 9.91
N THR A 307 4.07 20.39 10.19
CA THR A 307 2.65 20.72 10.18
C THR A 307 2.19 20.95 11.64
N PRO A 308 1.55 22.09 11.95
CA PRO A 308 0.97 22.32 13.28
C PRO A 308 -0.16 21.33 13.57
N ASN A 309 -0.24 20.84 14.82
CA ASN A 309 -1.35 19.99 15.27
C ASN A 309 -2.69 20.66 15.01
N ALA A 310 -3.61 19.90 14.40
CA ALA A 310 -4.99 20.31 14.18
C ALA A 310 -5.95 19.36 14.93
N ALA A 311 -7.03 19.89 15.51
CA ALA A 311 -8.03 19.09 16.23
C ALA A 311 -9.00 18.34 15.29
N GLY A 312 -8.99 18.69 14.01
CA GLY A 312 -9.89 18.14 13.01
C GLY A 312 -9.76 18.86 11.65
N PRO A 313 -10.58 18.47 10.67
CA PRO A 313 -10.57 19.06 9.34
C PRO A 313 -11.09 20.50 9.31
N ASN A 314 -10.45 21.34 8.49
CA ASN A 314 -10.95 22.65 8.12
C ASN A 314 -11.62 22.61 6.75
N TYR A 315 -12.66 23.41 6.54
CA TYR A 315 -13.46 23.41 5.30
C TYR A 315 -13.48 24.76 4.57
N ALA A 316 -12.92 25.80 5.19
CA ALA A 316 -12.86 27.17 4.67
C ALA A 316 -11.42 27.68 4.69
N CYS A 317 -11.13 28.78 3.99
CA CYS A 317 -9.80 29.39 4.01
C CYS A 317 -9.54 30.25 5.26
N ASP A 318 -10.37 30.14 6.29
CA ASP A 318 -10.26 30.96 7.50
C ASP A 318 -9.12 30.43 8.37
N GLU A 319 -8.26 31.32 8.85
CA GLU A 319 -7.20 30.95 9.80
C GLU A 319 -7.83 30.54 11.13
N LEU A 320 -7.59 29.28 11.53
CA LEU A 320 -8.10 28.71 12.77
C LEU A 320 -6.92 28.30 13.65
N HIS A 321 -7.14 28.39 14.97
CA HIS A 321 -6.17 27.99 15.98
C HIS A 321 -6.83 26.91 16.83
N SER A 322 -6.58 25.65 16.48
CA SER A 322 -7.03 24.53 17.27
C SER A 322 -5.94 24.08 18.27
N CYS A 323 -6.24 23.10 19.12
CA CYS A 323 -5.27 22.47 20.03
C CYS A 323 -4.52 23.36 21.04
N ASN A 324 -5.05 24.55 21.37
CA ASN A 324 -4.45 25.49 22.34
C ASN A 324 -2.98 25.89 22.03
N GLY A 325 -2.52 25.65 20.80
CA GLY A 325 -1.18 26.02 20.33
C GLY A 325 -1.07 27.50 19.94
N THR A 326 0.16 27.99 19.76
CA THR A 326 0.41 29.36 19.25
C THR A 326 0.49 29.46 17.73
N ALA A 327 0.49 28.34 17.01
CA ALA A 327 0.53 28.28 15.56
C ALA A 327 -0.87 27.92 15.02
N PRO A 328 -1.35 28.58 13.95
CA PRO A 328 -2.62 28.24 13.34
C PRO A 328 -2.56 26.87 12.65
N ASP A 329 -3.72 26.23 12.54
CA ASP A 329 -3.93 25.08 11.67
C ASP A 329 -3.49 25.45 10.24
N MET A 330 -2.75 24.57 9.57
CA MET A 330 -2.24 24.83 8.23
C MET A 330 -3.32 24.60 7.15
N VAL A 331 -4.34 25.46 7.13
CA VAL A 331 -5.52 25.39 6.25
C VAL A 331 -5.19 25.42 4.76
N GLU A 332 -4.01 25.90 4.40
CA GLU A 332 -3.46 25.87 3.04
C GLU A 332 -2.83 24.53 2.64
N ASN A 333 -2.67 23.58 3.57
CA ASN A 333 -2.06 22.29 3.30
C ASN A 333 -2.98 21.43 2.42
N TYR A 334 -2.41 20.75 1.42
CA TYR A 334 -3.22 19.89 0.54
C TYR A 334 -3.86 18.72 1.30
N MET A 335 -3.32 18.32 2.46
CA MET A 335 -3.86 17.23 3.29
C MET A 335 -4.95 17.69 4.29
N ASP A 336 -5.40 18.95 4.21
CA ASP A 336 -6.61 19.42 4.91
C ASP A 336 -7.87 19.23 4.03
N TYR A 337 -9.05 19.64 4.51
CA TYR A 337 -10.34 19.54 3.82
C TYR A 337 -10.88 20.86 3.25
N THR A 338 -10.02 21.86 3.17
CA THR A 338 -10.38 23.18 2.66
C THR A 338 -10.70 23.16 1.16
N ASN A 339 -11.29 24.24 0.67
CA ASN A 339 -11.60 24.41 -0.75
C ASN A 339 -10.31 24.48 -1.59
N ASP A 340 -10.39 24.08 -2.86
CA ASP A 340 -9.22 23.98 -3.74
C ASP A 340 -8.43 25.29 -3.85
N ALA A 341 -9.11 26.44 -3.77
CA ALA A 341 -8.50 27.76 -3.85
C ALA A 341 -7.66 28.13 -2.61
N CYS A 342 -7.89 27.49 -1.47
CA CYS A 342 -7.12 27.73 -0.24
C CYS A 342 -5.79 26.95 -0.24
N MET A 343 -5.77 25.80 -0.90
CA MET A 343 -4.67 24.84 -0.83
C MET A 343 -3.52 25.21 -1.76
N ASN A 344 -2.30 25.25 -1.21
CA ASN A 344 -1.09 25.54 -1.99
C ASN A 344 0.23 25.05 -1.36
N ILE A 345 0.23 24.23 -0.29
CA ILE A 345 1.48 23.79 0.37
C ILE A 345 1.57 22.27 0.64
N LEU A 346 2.75 21.73 0.33
CA LEU A 346 3.34 20.54 0.96
C LEU A 346 4.55 20.97 1.78
N THR A 347 4.77 20.35 2.95
CA THR A 347 5.88 20.67 3.83
C THR A 347 7.16 19.90 3.53
N VAL A 348 8.26 20.24 4.21
CA VAL A 348 9.55 19.56 4.06
C VAL A 348 9.47 18.11 4.55
N GLN A 349 8.80 17.83 5.66
CA GLN A 349 8.65 16.46 6.18
C GLN A 349 7.64 15.66 5.36
N GLN A 350 6.55 16.28 4.89
CA GLN A 350 5.66 15.63 3.92
C GLN A 350 6.43 15.21 2.65
N LYS A 351 7.32 16.07 2.11
CA LYS A 351 8.24 15.68 1.01
C LYS A 351 9.08 14.46 1.36
N GLN A 352 9.75 14.47 2.52
CA GLN A 352 10.64 13.37 2.92
C GLN A 352 9.88 12.04 3.02
N ARG A 353 8.68 12.10 3.58
CA ARG A 353 7.80 10.96 3.77
C ARG A 353 7.36 10.35 2.44
N MET A 354 6.83 11.18 1.53
CA MET A 354 6.41 10.73 0.20
C MET A 354 7.55 10.14 -0.62
N ARG A 355 8.71 10.80 -0.64
CA ARG A 355 9.89 10.28 -1.35
C ARG A 355 10.39 8.97 -0.73
N THR A 356 10.31 8.86 0.59
CA THR A 356 10.67 7.61 1.27
C THR A 356 9.75 6.48 0.82
N VAL A 357 8.43 6.70 0.80
CA VAL A 357 7.46 5.72 0.28
C VAL A 357 7.78 5.34 -1.16
N LEU A 358 8.08 6.30 -2.04
CA LEU A 358 8.43 6.04 -3.44
C LEU A 358 9.63 5.11 -3.60
N GLU A 359 10.50 5.01 -2.60
CA GLU A 359 11.72 4.22 -2.70
C GLU A 359 11.71 2.93 -1.86
N VAL A 360 10.80 2.77 -0.88
CA VAL A 360 10.66 1.53 -0.07
C VAL A 360 9.36 0.76 -0.29
N SER A 361 8.31 1.36 -0.86
CA SER A 361 7.10 0.59 -1.15
C SER A 361 7.29 -0.22 -2.45
N PRO A 362 7.06 -1.55 -2.47
CA PRO A 362 7.34 -2.42 -3.61
C PRO A 362 6.87 -1.84 -4.93
N ARG A 363 5.59 -1.48 -5.02
CA ARG A 363 4.97 -1.01 -6.28
C ARG A 363 5.42 0.40 -6.65
N ARG A 364 5.55 1.29 -5.66
CA ARG A 364 5.91 2.69 -5.92
C ARG A 364 7.35 2.83 -6.36
N LYS A 365 8.23 1.96 -5.85
CA LYS A 365 9.64 1.91 -6.24
C LYS A 365 9.81 1.52 -7.70
N GLU A 366 9.02 0.57 -8.20
CA GLU A 366 9.08 0.17 -9.61
C GLU A 366 8.73 1.33 -10.55
N LEU A 367 7.80 2.20 -10.17
CA LEU A 367 7.39 3.37 -10.98
C LEU A 367 8.54 4.33 -11.28
N LEU A 368 9.55 4.42 -10.40
CA LEU A 368 10.72 5.27 -10.60
C LEU A 368 11.59 4.81 -11.77
N THR A 369 11.47 3.55 -12.18
CA THR A 369 12.22 2.97 -13.31
C THR A 369 11.37 2.77 -14.56
N SER A 370 10.05 2.92 -14.44
CA SER A 370 9.12 2.71 -15.54
C SER A 370 9.28 3.76 -16.65
N ARG A 371 9.32 3.27 -17.89
CA ARG A 371 9.55 4.07 -19.10
C ARG A 371 8.32 4.28 -19.96
N VAL A 372 7.14 3.88 -19.50
CA VAL A 372 5.89 3.91 -20.28
C VAL A 372 5.44 5.33 -20.67
N HIS A 373 5.98 6.38 -20.03
CA HIS A 373 5.77 7.79 -20.37
C HIS A 373 6.75 8.34 -21.42
N LEU A 374 7.75 7.55 -21.82
CA LEU A 374 8.68 7.88 -22.88
C LEU A 374 8.16 7.28 -24.19
N VAL A 375 8.21 8.07 -25.26
CA VAL A 375 8.18 7.50 -26.61
C VAL A 375 9.63 7.11 -26.87
N ASP A 376 9.94 5.82 -26.94
CA ASP A 376 11.23 5.43 -27.50
C ASP A 376 11.26 6.02 -28.92
N THR A 377 12.19 6.94 -29.18
CA THR A 377 12.39 7.43 -30.55
C THR A 377 13.13 6.40 -31.39
N ASP A 378 13.42 5.23 -30.84
CA ASP A 378 13.81 4.02 -31.57
C ASP A 378 12.95 2.80 -31.15
N PRO A 379 11.63 2.83 -31.38
CA PRO A 379 10.84 1.60 -31.35
C PRO A 379 11.16 0.92 -32.68
N GLY A 380 12.08 -0.05 -32.66
CA GLY A 380 12.55 -0.76 -33.86
C GLY A 380 11.45 -0.86 -34.91
N ASP A 381 11.71 -0.25 -36.07
CA ASP A 381 10.77 -0.10 -37.17
C ASP A 381 9.99 -1.43 -37.37
N PRO A 382 8.64 -1.44 -37.31
CA PRO A 382 7.84 -2.64 -37.52
C PRO A 382 8.02 -3.27 -38.92
N THR A 383 8.81 -2.64 -39.79
CA THR A 383 9.24 -3.16 -41.09
C THR A 383 10.65 -3.77 -41.09
N GLU A 384 11.40 -3.76 -39.98
CA GLU A 384 12.70 -4.43 -39.88
C GLU A 384 12.55 -5.96 -39.95
N PRO A 385 13.14 -6.63 -40.96
CA PRO A 385 13.14 -8.08 -41.05
C PRO A 385 13.99 -8.68 -39.92
N GLY A 386 13.35 -9.23 -38.88
CA GLY A 386 14.03 -9.98 -37.81
C GLY A 386 13.73 -9.57 -36.36
N ALA A 387 12.76 -8.69 -36.10
CA ALA A 387 12.35 -8.34 -34.73
C ALA A 387 11.74 -9.55 -34.00
N GLN A 388 12.13 -9.77 -32.74
CA GLN A 388 11.62 -10.87 -31.92
C GLN A 388 10.12 -10.66 -31.61
N PRO A 389 9.24 -11.62 -31.94
CA PRO A 389 7.84 -11.55 -31.54
C PRO A 389 7.71 -11.67 -30.02
N LEU A 390 6.69 -11.04 -29.46
CA LEU A 390 6.32 -11.13 -28.05
C LEU A 390 4.84 -11.52 -27.98
N ALA A 391 4.55 -12.76 -27.62
CA ALA A 391 3.19 -13.27 -27.56
C ALA A 391 2.45 -12.73 -26.33
N ARG A 392 1.19 -12.30 -26.49
CA ARG A 392 0.35 -11.84 -25.37
C ARG A 392 -1.13 -12.21 -25.60
N ILE A 393 -1.77 -12.71 -24.55
CA ILE A 393 -3.17 -13.15 -24.56
C ILE A 393 -4.00 -12.16 -23.74
N ALA A 394 -5.13 -11.72 -24.29
CA ALA A 394 -6.20 -11.04 -23.56
C ALA A 394 -7.55 -11.75 -23.77
N GLN A 395 -8.47 -11.64 -22.81
CA GLN A 395 -9.81 -12.27 -22.85
C GLN A 395 -10.87 -11.44 -22.12
N ASP A 396 -12.14 -11.58 -22.49
CA ASP A 396 -13.27 -10.83 -21.90
C ASP A 396 -13.93 -11.50 -20.69
N ALA A 397 -13.72 -12.81 -20.51
CA ALA A 397 -14.27 -13.58 -19.40
C ALA A 397 -13.30 -14.70 -18.97
N SER A 398 -13.05 -14.79 -17.67
CA SER A 398 -12.15 -15.80 -17.08
C SER A 398 -12.91 -16.91 -16.33
N VAL A 399 -14.16 -16.66 -15.92
CA VAL A 399 -15.05 -17.64 -15.26
C VAL A 399 -16.46 -17.51 -15.82
N GLY A 400 -17.18 -18.63 -15.99
CA GLY A 400 -18.56 -18.60 -16.45
C GLY A 400 -19.22 -19.98 -16.42
N CYS A 401 -20.55 -20.06 -16.44
CA CYS A 401 -21.26 -21.34 -16.54
C CYS A 401 -21.22 -21.92 -17.97
N THR A 402 -21.17 -23.25 -18.08
CA THR A 402 -21.30 -23.96 -19.36
C THR A 402 -22.71 -23.84 -19.96
N PRO A 403 -22.84 -23.66 -21.29
CA PRO A 403 -21.76 -23.38 -22.25
C PRO A 403 -21.22 -21.95 -22.07
N MET A 404 -19.91 -21.83 -21.87
CA MET A 404 -19.21 -20.56 -21.65
C MET A 404 -18.56 -20.10 -22.96
N THR A 405 -18.94 -18.94 -23.46
CA THR A 405 -18.31 -18.32 -24.63
C THR A 405 -17.27 -17.29 -24.17
N VAL A 406 -16.05 -17.39 -24.71
CA VAL A 406 -14.92 -16.49 -24.40
C VAL A 406 -14.42 -15.85 -25.69
N HIS A 407 -14.22 -14.54 -25.65
CA HIS A 407 -13.65 -13.76 -26.74
C HIS A 407 -12.19 -13.45 -26.40
N PHE A 408 -11.28 -14.05 -27.17
CA PHE A 408 -9.84 -13.84 -27.03
C PHE A 408 -9.37 -12.74 -27.97
N GLN A 409 -8.34 -12.02 -27.54
CA GLN A 409 -7.65 -11.01 -28.31
C GLN A 409 -6.14 -11.30 -28.35
N ASP A 410 -5.58 -11.27 -29.56
CA ASP A 410 -4.13 -11.34 -29.77
C ASP A 410 -3.55 -9.96 -29.48
N ALA A 411 -2.87 -9.84 -28.34
CA ALA A 411 -2.19 -8.62 -27.90
C ALA A 411 -0.68 -8.66 -28.20
N SER A 412 -0.24 -9.58 -29.07
CA SER A 412 1.19 -9.82 -29.34
C SER A 412 1.85 -8.69 -30.12
N ASN A 413 3.13 -8.44 -29.82
CA ASN A 413 3.97 -7.51 -30.57
C ASN A 413 4.86 -8.24 -31.57
N ASN A 414 5.21 -7.56 -32.67
CA ASN A 414 6.16 -8.00 -33.69
C ASN A 414 5.85 -9.38 -34.31
N GLY A 415 4.63 -9.91 -34.17
CA GLY A 415 4.17 -11.16 -34.74
C GLY A 415 3.58 -10.98 -36.14
N GLN A 416 4.03 -11.77 -37.11
CA GLN A 416 3.44 -11.83 -38.46
C GLN A 416 2.43 -12.96 -38.60
N ASN A 417 2.68 -14.08 -37.93
CA ASN A 417 1.79 -15.23 -37.88
C ASN A 417 1.49 -15.58 -36.43
N ARG A 418 0.34 -16.22 -36.20
CA ARG A 418 -0.11 -16.62 -34.88
C ARG A 418 -0.76 -17.98 -34.93
N GLN A 419 -0.73 -18.69 -33.80
CA GLN A 419 -1.47 -19.92 -33.62
C GLN A 419 -1.96 -19.99 -32.18
N TRP A 420 -3.27 -20.01 -32.02
CA TRP A 420 -3.95 -20.25 -30.77
C TRP A 420 -4.18 -21.74 -30.54
N TYR A 421 -4.17 -22.15 -29.28
CA TYR A 421 -4.58 -23.46 -28.81
C TYR A 421 -5.54 -23.30 -27.63
N PHE A 422 -6.75 -23.84 -27.79
CA PHE A 422 -7.88 -23.79 -26.85
C PHE A 422 -8.34 -25.22 -26.51
N PRO A 423 -7.58 -25.97 -25.70
CA PRO A 423 -7.94 -27.32 -25.31
C PRO A 423 -9.35 -27.36 -24.72
N GLY A 424 -10.18 -28.31 -25.16
CA GLY A 424 -11.55 -28.50 -24.63
C GLY A 424 -12.62 -27.54 -25.15
N ALA A 425 -12.25 -26.53 -25.95
CA ALA A 425 -13.23 -25.65 -26.60
C ALA A 425 -13.82 -26.28 -27.89
N ASN A 426 -14.90 -25.69 -28.40
CA ASN A 426 -15.50 -26.06 -29.70
C ASN A 426 -14.54 -25.86 -30.90
N VAL A 427 -13.52 -25.02 -30.75
CA VAL A 427 -12.47 -24.76 -31.73
C VAL A 427 -11.12 -24.90 -31.01
N GLU A 428 -10.43 -26.03 -31.23
CA GLU A 428 -9.20 -26.36 -30.50
C GLU A 428 -7.98 -25.57 -30.98
N PHE A 429 -7.93 -25.16 -32.26
CA PHE A 429 -6.85 -24.34 -32.81
C PHE A 429 -7.42 -23.22 -33.68
N SER A 430 -6.77 -22.05 -33.65
CA SER A 430 -7.16 -20.91 -34.51
C SER A 430 -5.95 -20.07 -34.94
N GLU A 431 -5.97 -19.57 -36.17
CA GLU A 431 -5.00 -18.58 -36.67
C GLU A 431 -5.62 -17.16 -36.75
N THR A 432 -6.89 -17.04 -36.34
CA THR A 432 -7.62 -15.77 -36.29
C THR A 432 -6.99 -14.87 -35.24
N ALA A 433 -6.89 -13.56 -35.51
CA ALA A 433 -6.35 -12.60 -34.56
C ALA A 433 -7.11 -12.63 -33.22
N ASN A 434 -8.43 -12.47 -33.28
CA ASN A 434 -9.29 -12.43 -32.09
C ASN A 434 -10.37 -13.52 -32.19
N PRO A 435 -10.06 -14.78 -31.81
CA PRO A 435 -11.00 -15.87 -31.92
C PRO A 435 -12.04 -15.83 -30.80
N THR A 436 -13.24 -16.30 -31.11
CA THR A 436 -14.30 -16.58 -30.13
C THR A 436 -14.48 -18.07 -30.04
N VAL A 437 -14.38 -18.63 -28.84
CA VAL A 437 -14.52 -20.06 -28.60
C VAL A 437 -15.55 -20.32 -27.50
N THR A 438 -16.05 -21.54 -27.40
CA THR A 438 -17.06 -21.94 -26.42
C THR A 438 -16.68 -23.26 -25.76
N TYR A 439 -16.66 -23.25 -24.43
CA TYR A 439 -16.41 -24.40 -23.59
C TYR A 439 -17.75 -24.96 -23.12
N SER A 440 -18.07 -26.19 -23.54
CA SER A 440 -19.36 -26.84 -23.25
C SER A 440 -19.28 -27.82 -22.08
N THR A 441 -18.07 -28.18 -21.67
CA THR A 441 -17.78 -29.04 -20.53
C THR A 441 -17.25 -28.17 -19.40
N ASN A 442 -17.56 -28.53 -18.16
CA ASN A 442 -17.01 -27.82 -17.01
C ASN A 442 -15.54 -28.22 -16.82
N GLY A 443 -14.72 -27.27 -16.37
CA GLY A 443 -13.29 -27.48 -16.22
C GLY A 443 -12.51 -26.18 -16.24
N SER A 444 -11.23 -26.29 -15.93
CA SER A 444 -10.24 -25.24 -16.06
C SER A 444 -9.36 -25.54 -17.28
N TYR A 445 -9.15 -24.54 -18.13
CA TYR A 445 -8.51 -24.70 -19.42
C TYR A 445 -7.33 -23.75 -19.59
N ASP A 446 -6.17 -24.32 -19.89
CA ASP A 446 -4.99 -23.56 -20.30
C ASP A 446 -5.17 -23.05 -21.73
N VAL A 447 -4.80 -21.81 -22.00
CA VAL A 447 -4.85 -21.23 -23.34
C VAL A 447 -3.45 -20.83 -23.79
N GLN A 448 -3.08 -21.18 -25.01
CA GLN A 448 -1.78 -20.81 -25.57
C GLN A 448 -1.93 -19.97 -26.84
N LEU A 449 -1.01 -19.03 -27.00
CA LEU A 449 -0.82 -18.24 -28.21
C LEU A 449 0.65 -18.27 -28.59
N ILE A 450 0.93 -18.82 -29.77
CA ILE A 450 2.26 -18.78 -30.37
C ILE A 450 2.27 -17.63 -31.39
N SER A 451 3.11 -16.62 -31.18
CA SER A 451 3.35 -15.53 -32.12
C SER A 451 4.68 -15.75 -32.85
N ARG A 452 4.70 -15.58 -34.19
CA ARG A 452 5.87 -15.89 -35.04
C ARG A 452 6.21 -14.72 -35.97
N ASN A 453 7.51 -14.47 -36.13
CA ASN A 453 8.06 -13.55 -37.13
C ASN A 453 9.22 -14.23 -37.87
N GLY A 454 8.99 -14.66 -39.11
CA GLY A 454 9.93 -15.53 -39.82
C GLY A 454 10.25 -16.82 -39.04
N ASN A 455 11.53 -17.03 -38.70
CA ASN A 455 11.99 -18.19 -37.92
C ASN A 455 11.96 -17.96 -36.40
N LEU A 456 11.63 -16.75 -35.94
CA LEU A 456 11.52 -16.42 -34.53
C LEU A 456 10.11 -16.67 -34.04
N SER A 457 9.97 -17.13 -32.81
CA SER A 457 8.67 -17.33 -32.18
C SER A 457 8.73 -17.06 -30.69
N ASP A 458 7.61 -16.61 -30.15
CA ASP A 458 7.36 -16.51 -28.72
C ASP A 458 6.01 -17.15 -28.40
N THR A 459 5.84 -17.65 -27.18
CA THR A 459 4.63 -18.36 -26.75
C THR A 459 4.15 -17.79 -25.43
N ALA A 460 2.92 -17.30 -25.42
CA ALA A 460 2.19 -16.98 -24.22
C ALA A 460 1.34 -18.18 -23.82
N THR A 461 1.41 -18.57 -22.55
CA THR A 461 0.52 -19.56 -21.94
C THR A 461 -0.25 -18.88 -20.82
N CYS A 462 -1.55 -19.15 -20.77
CA CYS A 462 -2.52 -18.66 -19.83
C CYS A 462 -3.03 -19.88 -19.06
N TYR A 463 -2.42 -20.19 -17.91
CA TYR A 463 -2.73 -21.39 -17.14
C TYR A 463 -4.08 -21.25 -16.43
N GLY A 464 -4.97 -22.23 -16.62
CA GLY A 464 -6.30 -22.32 -16.02
C GLY A 464 -7.22 -21.12 -16.25
N CYS A 465 -6.86 -20.17 -17.10
CA CYS A 465 -7.47 -18.84 -17.08
C CYS A 465 -8.88 -18.80 -17.66
N VAL A 466 -9.36 -19.88 -18.25
CA VAL A 466 -10.79 -20.09 -18.51
C VAL A 466 -11.30 -21.19 -17.59
N VAL A 467 -12.22 -20.83 -16.70
CA VAL A 467 -12.93 -21.79 -15.85
C VAL A 467 -14.40 -21.80 -16.20
N ALA A 468 -14.81 -22.89 -16.84
CA ALA A 468 -16.20 -23.16 -17.16
C ALA A 468 -16.82 -23.94 -15.98
N LEU A 469 -17.70 -23.29 -15.21
CA LEU A 469 -18.45 -23.90 -14.12
C LEU A 469 -19.65 -24.69 -14.65
N SER A 470 -20.06 -25.76 -13.97
CA SER A 470 -21.23 -26.53 -14.38
C SER A 470 -22.52 -25.71 -14.18
N GLY A 471 -23.33 -25.56 -15.23
CA GLY A 471 -24.68 -25.02 -15.11
C GLY A 471 -25.72 -26.00 -14.55
N ILE A 472 -25.33 -27.26 -14.30
CA ILE A 472 -26.21 -28.32 -13.80
C ILE A 472 -26.37 -28.16 -12.28
N GLU A 473 -27.62 -28.15 -11.82
CA GLU A 473 -27.97 -28.02 -10.41
C GLU A 473 -27.61 -29.28 -9.61
N HIS A 474 -26.90 -29.10 -8.50
CA HIS A 474 -26.73 -30.13 -7.49
C HIS A 474 -27.92 -30.11 -6.51
N PRO A 475 -28.60 -31.26 -6.31
CA PRO A 475 -29.73 -31.34 -5.38
C PRO A 475 -29.25 -31.17 -3.93
N LEU A 476 -30.07 -30.53 -3.10
CA LEU A 476 -29.86 -30.45 -1.65
C LEU A 476 -30.59 -31.59 -0.92
N PRO A 477 -30.03 -32.15 0.18
CA PRO A 477 -28.71 -31.85 0.73
C PRO A 477 -27.58 -32.38 -0.18
N PHE A 478 -26.47 -31.63 -0.21
CA PHE A 478 -25.26 -32.01 -0.94
C PHE A 478 -24.21 -32.47 0.08
N ILE A 479 -23.51 -33.57 -0.22
CA ILE A 479 -22.44 -34.12 0.59
C ILE A 479 -21.29 -34.49 -0.36
N GLU A 480 -20.10 -34.02 -0.04
CA GLU A 480 -18.82 -34.44 -0.59
C GLU A 480 -17.97 -34.88 0.61
N ASP A 481 -17.92 -36.18 0.84
CA ASP A 481 -17.15 -36.82 1.93
C ASP A 481 -15.81 -37.38 1.42
N PHE A 482 -15.48 -37.21 0.13
CA PHE A 482 -14.25 -37.65 -0.52
C PHE A 482 -14.00 -39.18 -0.53
N GLU A 483 -14.94 -39.99 -0.03
CA GLU A 483 -14.75 -41.44 0.17
C GLU A 483 -14.88 -42.29 -1.11
N ASP A 484 -15.50 -41.75 -2.16
CA ASP A 484 -15.72 -42.45 -3.43
C ASP A 484 -14.46 -42.51 -4.34
N ASN A 485 -13.34 -41.87 -3.95
CA ASN A 485 -11.97 -42.01 -4.52
C ASN A 485 -11.82 -41.96 -6.07
N GLU A 486 -12.80 -41.45 -6.83
CA GLU A 486 -12.73 -41.46 -8.31
C GLU A 486 -12.83 -40.09 -9.00
N ASP A 487 -13.31 -39.02 -8.36
CA ASP A 487 -13.14 -37.62 -8.81
C ASP A 487 -13.84 -36.66 -7.84
N LEU A 488 -13.46 -35.37 -7.82
CA LEU A 488 -14.24 -34.32 -7.15
C LEU A 488 -15.51 -34.04 -7.99
N LEU A 489 -16.52 -34.90 -7.86
CA LEU A 489 -17.69 -34.94 -8.76
C LEU A 489 -18.41 -33.58 -8.84
N GLY A 490 -18.16 -32.85 -9.93
CA GLY A 490 -18.81 -31.57 -10.23
C GLY A 490 -18.08 -30.34 -9.67
N TRP A 491 -16.95 -30.50 -8.99
CA TRP A 491 -16.09 -29.39 -8.61
C TRP A 491 -15.08 -29.07 -9.71
N VAL A 492 -14.67 -27.81 -9.80
CA VAL A 492 -13.65 -27.38 -10.76
C VAL A 492 -12.44 -26.86 -9.99
N LEU A 493 -11.26 -27.36 -10.35
CA LEU A 493 -9.98 -26.91 -9.79
C LEU A 493 -9.43 -25.73 -10.61
N PHE A 494 -8.87 -24.75 -9.93
CA PHE A 494 -8.12 -23.66 -10.55
C PHE A 494 -6.78 -23.47 -9.83
N ASN A 495 -5.72 -23.61 -10.62
CA ASN A 495 -4.32 -23.57 -10.22
C ASN A 495 -3.59 -22.60 -11.20
N PRO A 496 -3.48 -21.30 -10.86
CA PRO A 496 -2.96 -20.26 -11.75
C PRO A 496 -1.45 -20.27 -11.95
N ASP A 497 -0.70 -20.78 -10.98
CA ASP A 497 0.76 -20.87 -10.91
C ASP A 497 1.28 -22.15 -11.56
N GLY A 498 0.44 -23.18 -11.65
CA GLY A 498 0.80 -24.48 -12.20
C GLY A 498 1.68 -25.30 -11.26
N ASP A 499 1.68 -25.00 -9.96
CA ASP A 499 2.36 -25.75 -8.90
C ASP A 499 1.41 -26.78 -8.25
N ARG A 500 1.56 -27.15 -6.97
CA ARG A 500 0.67 -28.13 -6.33
C ARG A 500 -0.66 -27.49 -5.95
N THR A 501 -1.74 -28.13 -6.39
CA THR A 501 -3.11 -27.71 -6.04
C THR A 501 -3.81 -28.73 -5.15
N TRP A 502 -5.10 -28.51 -4.90
CA TRP A 502 -5.95 -29.44 -4.17
C TRP A 502 -5.90 -30.86 -4.79
N ASP A 503 -5.62 -31.85 -3.96
CA ASP A 503 -5.50 -33.27 -4.31
C ASP A 503 -6.16 -34.16 -3.24
N PHE A 504 -6.31 -35.45 -3.52
CA PHE A 504 -6.82 -36.43 -2.56
C PHE A 504 -5.69 -37.01 -1.69
N PHE A 505 -5.93 -37.10 -0.39
CA PHE A 505 -5.00 -37.73 0.54
C PHE A 505 -5.63 -38.96 1.21
N ALA A 506 -5.06 -40.14 0.91
CA ALA A 506 -5.57 -41.41 1.43
C ALA A 506 -5.19 -41.64 2.89
N ASN A 507 -6.06 -42.34 3.62
CA ASN A 507 -5.91 -42.75 5.02
C ASN A 507 -5.84 -41.60 6.03
N VAL A 508 -6.37 -40.44 5.66
CA VAL A 508 -6.47 -39.25 6.50
C VAL A 508 -7.88 -38.69 6.32
N SER A 509 -8.70 -38.78 7.36
CA SER A 509 -10.10 -38.34 7.38
C SER A 509 -10.51 -37.90 8.79
N ALA A 510 -11.51 -37.04 8.88
CA ALA A 510 -12.13 -36.54 10.10
C ALA A 510 -13.07 -37.56 10.78
N GLY A 511 -13.39 -38.68 10.13
CA GLY A 511 -14.40 -39.64 10.63
C GLY A 511 -14.06 -41.12 10.48
N GLU A 512 -13.38 -41.53 9.42
CA GLU A 512 -13.27 -42.94 9.04
C GLU A 512 -11.84 -43.51 9.13
N ASP A 513 -11.74 -44.80 9.47
CA ASP A 513 -10.45 -45.52 9.40
C ASP A 513 -10.19 -45.95 7.95
N ASN A 514 -9.13 -45.40 7.34
CA ASN A 514 -8.77 -45.54 5.91
C ASN A 514 -9.63 -44.71 4.94
N GLY A 515 -10.23 -43.61 5.42
CA GLY A 515 -10.94 -42.65 4.57
C GLY A 515 -10.03 -41.68 3.81
N TYR A 516 -10.63 -40.82 3.02
CA TYR A 516 -9.94 -39.82 2.19
C TYR A 516 -10.25 -38.40 2.67
N SER A 517 -9.41 -37.46 2.28
CA SER A 517 -9.67 -36.03 2.45
C SER A 517 -9.10 -35.26 1.26
N ALA A 518 -9.60 -34.04 1.05
CA ALA A 518 -8.93 -33.10 0.18
C ALA A 518 -7.74 -32.46 0.93
N VAL A 519 -6.61 -32.33 0.26
CA VAL A 519 -5.40 -31.70 0.80
C VAL A 519 -4.87 -30.67 -0.17
N ILE A 520 -4.32 -29.59 0.35
CA ILE A 520 -3.39 -28.74 -0.39
C ILE A 520 -2.04 -28.72 0.31
N ASP A 521 -0.98 -28.87 -0.48
CA ASP A 521 0.38 -29.09 0.00
C ASP A 521 1.21 -27.81 -0.05
N ASN A 522 0.95 -26.89 0.89
CA ASN A 522 1.74 -25.67 1.05
C ASN A 522 3.15 -25.92 1.64
N TYR A 523 3.43 -27.15 2.09
CA TYR A 523 4.66 -27.52 2.80
C TYR A 523 5.80 -27.94 1.86
N SER A 524 5.48 -28.83 0.90
CA SER A 524 6.48 -29.60 0.16
C SER A 524 7.00 -28.92 -1.11
N GLU A 525 6.82 -27.61 -1.22
CA GLU A 525 7.16 -26.86 -2.42
C GLU A 525 8.67 -26.60 -2.53
N GLU A 526 9.25 -26.90 -3.70
CA GLU A 526 10.68 -26.71 -3.97
C GLU A 526 11.04 -25.23 -4.22
N THR A 527 10.03 -24.41 -4.48
CA THR A 527 10.07 -22.94 -4.65
C THR A 527 9.18 -22.30 -3.60
N ASP A 528 9.52 -21.10 -3.10
CA ASP A 528 8.72 -20.38 -2.10
C ASP A 528 7.28 -20.14 -2.61
N PRO A 529 6.25 -20.81 -2.06
CA PRO A 529 4.87 -20.70 -2.52
C PRO A 529 4.15 -19.49 -1.91
N THR A 530 4.83 -18.61 -1.17
CA THR A 530 4.18 -17.47 -0.53
C THR A 530 3.47 -16.57 -1.55
N GLY A 531 2.16 -16.39 -1.37
CA GLY A 531 1.32 -15.58 -2.23
C GLY A 531 0.65 -16.32 -3.39
N THR A 532 0.84 -17.64 -3.52
CA THR A 532 0.10 -18.50 -4.46
C THR A 532 -1.35 -18.68 -4.02
N ILE A 533 -2.22 -19.00 -5.00
CA ILE A 533 -3.67 -19.11 -4.77
C ILE A 533 -4.24 -20.31 -5.49
N ASP A 534 -4.86 -21.22 -4.73
CA ASP A 534 -5.49 -22.42 -5.27
C ASP A 534 -6.95 -22.51 -4.90
N ILE A 535 -7.78 -22.87 -5.88
CA ILE A 535 -9.22 -22.70 -5.75
C ILE A 535 -9.98 -23.95 -6.16
N LEU A 536 -10.92 -24.33 -5.31
CA LEU A 536 -11.84 -25.42 -5.51
C LEU A 536 -13.28 -24.86 -5.60
N PHE A 537 -13.89 -24.94 -6.79
CA PHE A 537 -15.23 -24.42 -7.07
C PHE A 537 -16.31 -25.46 -6.97
N SER A 538 -17.43 -25.15 -6.34
CA SER A 538 -18.60 -26.04 -6.33
C SER A 538 -19.35 -26.02 -7.66
N GLY A 539 -20.14 -27.07 -7.90
CA GLY A 539 -21.24 -27.03 -8.87
C GLY A 539 -22.32 -26.01 -8.48
N LYS A 540 -23.36 -25.86 -9.33
CA LYS A 540 -24.44 -24.90 -9.12
C LYS A 540 -25.40 -25.37 -8.02
N LEU A 541 -25.72 -24.48 -7.08
CA LEU A 541 -26.58 -24.73 -5.92
C LEU A 541 -27.84 -23.85 -5.98
N ASP A 542 -29.01 -24.42 -5.65
CA ASP A 542 -30.28 -23.69 -5.52
C ASP A 542 -30.68 -23.51 -4.05
N LEU A 543 -30.56 -22.28 -3.55
CA LEU A 543 -30.92 -21.88 -2.18
C LEU A 543 -32.23 -21.09 -2.13
N ALA A 544 -33.02 -21.03 -3.22
CA ALA A 544 -34.17 -20.15 -3.32
C ALA A 544 -35.29 -20.49 -2.32
N SER A 545 -35.44 -21.77 -1.99
CA SER A 545 -36.54 -22.27 -1.14
C SER A 545 -36.09 -22.71 0.27
N ASN A 546 -34.81 -22.56 0.62
CA ASN A 546 -34.20 -23.17 1.82
C ASN A 546 -33.61 -22.09 2.77
N PRO A 547 -34.42 -21.45 3.63
CA PRO A 547 -33.99 -20.32 4.47
C PRO A 547 -33.07 -20.71 5.64
N THR A 548 -32.82 -22.01 5.83
CA THR A 548 -32.00 -22.52 6.92
C THR A 548 -30.68 -23.11 6.45
N THR A 549 -30.35 -23.04 5.15
CA THR A 549 -29.14 -23.69 4.60
C THR A 549 -27.87 -23.28 5.34
N ALA A 550 -27.02 -24.25 5.64
CA ALA A 550 -25.68 -24.06 6.19
C ALA A 550 -24.66 -24.85 5.35
N LEU A 551 -23.43 -24.33 5.28
CA LEU A 551 -22.25 -25.04 4.81
C LEU A 551 -21.51 -25.59 6.03
N GLU A 552 -21.18 -26.87 6.00
CA GLU A 552 -20.45 -27.59 7.04
C GLU A 552 -19.26 -28.30 6.39
N PHE A 553 -18.13 -28.37 7.08
CA PHE A 553 -16.95 -29.13 6.66
C PHE A 553 -15.99 -29.31 7.83
N ASP A 554 -15.14 -30.32 7.79
CA ASP A 554 -14.04 -30.50 8.73
C ASP A 554 -12.74 -29.95 8.13
N VAL A 555 -11.94 -29.27 8.94
CA VAL A 555 -10.62 -28.75 8.55
C VAL A 555 -9.55 -29.22 9.52
N ALA A 556 -8.36 -29.52 9.01
CA ALA A 556 -7.18 -29.74 9.84
C ALA A 556 -5.95 -29.04 9.25
N TYR A 557 -5.23 -28.32 10.11
CA TYR A 557 -4.08 -27.51 9.70
C TYR A 557 -3.10 -27.30 10.86
N ALA A 558 -1.81 -27.28 10.54
CA ALA A 558 -0.77 -26.77 11.43
C ALA A 558 0.04 -25.70 10.69
N GLN A 559 0.46 -24.66 11.39
CA GLN A 559 1.42 -23.72 10.80
C GLN A 559 2.80 -24.40 10.68
N TYR A 560 3.60 -24.02 9.67
CA TYR A 560 5.02 -24.38 9.68
C TYR A 560 5.71 -23.67 10.86
N SER A 561 5.43 -22.37 11.01
CA SER A 561 5.81 -21.58 12.18
C SER A 561 4.83 -20.41 12.40
N GLN A 562 4.99 -19.63 13.46
CA GLN A 562 4.20 -18.40 13.62
C GLN A 562 4.42 -17.37 12.50
N GLN A 563 5.52 -17.46 11.77
CA GLN A 563 5.87 -16.58 10.66
C GLN A 563 5.44 -17.12 9.29
N TYR A 564 5.29 -18.44 9.16
CA TYR A 564 4.97 -19.12 7.90
C TYR A 564 3.68 -19.91 8.08
N SER A 565 2.60 -19.36 7.51
CA SER A 565 1.25 -19.89 7.68
C SER A 565 0.30 -19.45 6.58
N ASP A 566 -0.71 -20.27 6.35
CA ASP A 566 -1.62 -20.17 5.21
C ASP A 566 -2.97 -19.61 5.63
N THR A 567 -3.79 -19.29 4.65
CA THR A 567 -5.15 -18.77 4.84
C THR A 567 -6.14 -19.52 3.97
N LEU A 568 -7.27 -19.91 4.56
CA LEU A 568 -8.42 -20.47 3.88
C LEU A 568 -9.54 -19.43 3.82
N VAL A 569 -10.05 -19.16 2.63
CA VAL A 569 -11.13 -18.19 2.39
C VAL A 569 -12.24 -18.86 1.58
N LEU A 570 -13.49 -18.61 1.96
CA LEU A 570 -14.66 -19.11 1.24
C LEU A 570 -15.41 -17.97 0.59
N PHE A 571 -15.67 -18.11 -0.70
CA PHE A 571 -16.41 -17.17 -1.53
C PHE A 571 -17.67 -17.77 -2.11
N TYR A 572 -18.63 -16.91 -2.45
CA TYR A 572 -19.86 -17.27 -3.16
C TYR A 572 -20.04 -16.40 -4.41
N SER A 573 -20.55 -16.97 -5.49
CA SER A 573 -21.04 -16.24 -6.67
C SER A 573 -22.53 -16.46 -6.82
N THR A 574 -23.25 -15.45 -7.30
CA THR A 574 -24.67 -15.56 -7.70
C THR A 574 -24.91 -15.36 -9.20
N ASP A 575 -23.84 -15.12 -9.95
CA ASP A 575 -23.85 -14.71 -11.35
C ASP A 575 -22.98 -15.64 -12.23
N CYS A 576 -22.98 -16.94 -11.89
CA CYS A 576 -22.25 -17.95 -12.65
C CYS A 576 -20.71 -17.78 -12.64
N GLY A 577 -20.18 -17.23 -11.54
CA GLY A 577 -18.75 -17.09 -11.31
C GLY A 577 -18.13 -15.82 -11.89
N GLN A 578 -18.91 -14.97 -12.56
CA GLN A 578 -18.39 -13.68 -13.07
C GLN A 578 -17.92 -12.78 -11.93
N THR A 579 -18.62 -12.84 -10.79
CA THR A 579 -18.20 -12.21 -9.55
C THR A 579 -18.44 -13.15 -8.37
N PHE A 580 -17.53 -13.12 -7.41
CA PHE A 580 -17.55 -13.90 -6.19
C PHE A 580 -17.35 -12.99 -4.99
N ALA A 581 -17.79 -13.41 -3.81
CA ALA A 581 -17.80 -12.62 -2.59
C ALA A 581 -17.44 -13.50 -1.38
N PRO A 582 -16.40 -13.24 -0.56
CA PRO A 582 -16.14 -14.00 0.62
C PRO A 582 -17.23 -13.75 1.63
N PHE A 583 -17.50 -14.83 2.33
CA PHE A 583 -18.43 -14.86 3.44
C PHE A 583 -17.80 -15.50 4.68
N TRP A 584 -16.61 -16.10 4.54
CA TRP A 584 -15.89 -16.73 5.64
C TRP A 584 -14.38 -16.81 5.33
N PHE A 585 -13.53 -16.73 6.34
CA PHE A 585 -12.11 -17.02 6.23
C PHE A 585 -11.49 -17.38 7.59
N LYS A 586 -10.36 -18.08 7.56
CA LYS A 586 -9.46 -18.33 8.69
C LYS A 586 -8.02 -18.35 8.18
N GLY A 587 -7.06 -17.79 8.92
CA GLY A 587 -5.64 -17.83 8.55
C GLY A 587 -4.73 -17.89 9.77
N GLY A 588 -3.47 -18.26 9.56
CA GLY A 588 -2.48 -18.31 10.62
C GLY A 588 -2.91 -19.18 11.81
N ALA A 589 -2.76 -18.64 13.02
CA ALA A 589 -3.15 -19.34 14.25
C ALA A 589 -4.67 -19.60 14.36
N ASP A 590 -5.51 -18.87 13.62
CA ASP A 590 -6.97 -19.05 13.64
C ASP A 590 -7.44 -20.23 12.79
N LEU A 591 -6.66 -20.56 11.77
CA LEU A 591 -6.85 -21.74 10.95
C LEU A 591 -6.26 -23.00 11.61
N ALA A 592 -5.23 -22.82 12.45
CA ALA A 592 -4.47 -23.93 13.04
C ALA A 592 -5.31 -24.75 14.03
N THR A 593 -5.43 -26.05 13.75
CA THR A 593 -6.07 -27.05 14.61
C THR A 593 -5.05 -27.89 15.40
N ALA A 594 -3.76 -27.70 15.12
CA ALA A 594 -2.63 -28.30 15.81
C ALA A 594 -1.54 -27.26 16.11
N ALA A 595 -0.60 -27.62 17.00
CA ALA A 595 0.55 -26.76 17.30
C ALA A 595 1.46 -26.61 16.05
N PRO A 596 2.16 -25.47 15.90
CA PRO A 596 3.11 -25.28 14.81
C PRO A 596 4.18 -26.38 14.76
N THR A 597 4.55 -26.80 13.56
CA THR A 597 5.53 -27.87 13.32
C THR A 597 6.33 -27.61 12.04
N GLU A 598 7.65 -27.71 12.13
CA GLU A 598 8.55 -27.66 10.97
C GLU A 598 8.60 -29.00 10.20
N ASP A 599 8.11 -30.08 10.81
CA ASP A 599 7.90 -31.36 10.14
C ASP A 599 6.58 -31.36 9.34
N GLU A 600 6.48 -32.22 8.32
CA GLU A 600 5.25 -32.44 7.54
C GLU A 600 4.06 -32.76 8.46
N PHE A 601 3.00 -31.97 8.36
CA PHE A 601 1.80 -32.16 9.15
C PHE A 601 0.88 -33.20 8.52
N ILE A 602 0.55 -34.23 9.31
CA ILE A 602 -0.49 -35.22 8.99
C ILE A 602 -1.43 -35.29 10.20
N PRO A 603 -2.73 -34.95 10.06
CA PRO A 603 -3.63 -34.82 11.19
C PRO A 603 -4.01 -36.17 11.82
N THR A 604 -4.07 -36.19 13.15
CA THR A 604 -4.69 -37.26 13.92
C THR A 604 -6.19 -36.99 14.10
N LYS A 605 -6.97 -38.01 14.49
CA LYS A 605 -8.44 -37.90 14.68
C LYS A 605 -8.91 -36.75 15.59
N ASN A 606 -8.07 -36.27 16.51
CA ASN A 606 -8.44 -35.21 17.46
C ASN A 606 -7.98 -33.80 16.99
N GLN A 607 -7.35 -33.69 15.82
CA GLN A 607 -6.84 -32.44 15.25
C GLN A 607 -7.73 -31.91 14.13
N TRP A 608 -8.93 -32.46 13.97
CA TRP A 608 -9.94 -31.93 13.06
C TRP A 608 -10.86 -30.98 13.79
N GLU A 609 -11.16 -29.86 13.15
CA GLU A 609 -12.16 -28.89 13.60
C GLU A 609 -13.36 -28.93 12.66
N HIS A 610 -14.54 -29.12 13.22
CA HIS A 610 -15.78 -29.02 12.48
C HIS A 610 -16.23 -27.57 12.34
N ILE A 611 -16.33 -27.09 11.10
CA ILE A 611 -16.76 -25.75 10.73
C ILE A 611 -18.22 -25.76 10.31
N HIS A 612 -18.98 -24.78 10.80
CA HIS A 612 -20.39 -24.60 10.47
C HIS A 612 -20.68 -23.12 10.13
N ILE A 613 -21.22 -22.88 8.94
CA ILE A 613 -21.44 -21.53 8.38
C ILE A 613 -22.87 -21.40 7.87
N PRO A 614 -23.73 -20.61 8.55
CA PRO A 614 -25.08 -20.31 8.05
C PRO A 614 -25.05 -19.54 6.72
N LEU A 615 -25.78 -20.02 5.71
CA LEU A 615 -25.91 -19.39 4.39
C LEU A 615 -27.22 -18.62 4.20
N GLY A 616 -27.91 -18.26 5.28
CA GLY A 616 -29.20 -17.56 5.23
C GLY A 616 -29.16 -16.21 4.49
N PHE A 617 -27.97 -15.61 4.33
CA PHE A 617 -27.79 -14.39 3.53
C PHE A 617 -27.98 -14.62 2.01
N LEU A 618 -27.87 -15.87 1.55
CA LEU A 618 -28.11 -16.30 0.15
C LEU A 618 -29.55 -16.77 -0.09
N GLN A 619 -30.45 -16.60 0.88
CA GLN A 619 -31.85 -16.95 0.72
C GLN A 619 -32.46 -16.29 -0.52
N GLY A 620 -33.11 -17.09 -1.37
CA GLY A 620 -33.76 -16.62 -2.59
C GLY A 620 -32.86 -16.69 -3.84
N GLN A 621 -31.60 -17.10 -3.70
CA GLN A 621 -30.67 -17.26 -4.82
C GLN A 621 -30.74 -18.69 -5.37
N SER A 622 -31.01 -18.84 -6.68
CA SER A 622 -31.12 -20.13 -7.36
C SER A 622 -29.90 -20.50 -8.21
N ASN A 623 -28.83 -19.70 -8.11
CA ASN A 623 -27.62 -19.83 -8.93
C ASN A 623 -26.39 -19.53 -8.09
N VAL A 624 -26.14 -20.34 -7.06
CA VAL A 624 -25.03 -20.14 -6.14
C VAL A 624 -23.88 -21.07 -6.54
N HIS A 625 -22.68 -20.51 -6.69
CA HIS A 625 -21.43 -21.27 -6.69
C HIS A 625 -20.62 -20.88 -5.47
N LEU A 626 -19.99 -21.85 -4.81
CA LEU A 626 -19.02 -21.60 -3.76
C LEU A 626 -17.61 -21.77 -4.34
N ALA A 627 -16.66 -21.12 -3.71
CA ALA A 627 -15.25 -21.34 -3.98
C ALA A 627 -14.45 -21.34 -2.70
N ILE A 628 -13.64 -22.37 -2.57
CA ILE A 628 -12.76 -22.63 -1.44
C ILE A 628 -11.36 -22.26 -1.89
N VAL A 629 -10.79 -21.23 -1.29
CA VAL A 629 -9.55 -20.59 -1.73
C VAL A 629 -8.48 -20.75 -0.66
N ASN A 630 -7.38 -21.38 -1.02
CA ASN A 630 -6.15 -21.39 -0.25
C ASN A 630 -5.24 -20.24 -0.69
N TYR A 631 -4.72 -19.49 0.26
CA TYR A 631 -3.61 -18.56 0.07
C TYR A 631 -2.41 -19.10 0.84
N SER A 632 -1.35 -19.45 0.12
CA SER A 632 -0.15 -20.00 0.73
C SER A 632 0.70 -18.89 1.34
N GLY A 633 1.15 -19.12 2.57
CA GLY A 633 2.20 -18.35 3.24
C GLY A 633 3.36 -19.26 3.63
N TRP A 634 3.56 -20.32 2.84
CA TRP A 634 4.51 -21.40 3.08
C TRP A 634 4.32 -22.10 4.43
N GLY A 635 3.06 -22.29 4.84
CA GLY A 635 2.75 -23.04 6.04
C GLY A 635 2.89 -24.55 5.85
N ASN A 636 1.93 -25.30 6.35
CA ASN A 636 1.97 -26.76 6.27
C ASN A 636 0.81 -27.29 5.41
N LYS A 637 0.66 -28.61 5.31
CA LYS A 637 -0.48 -29.20 4.60
C LYS A 637 -1.81 -28.81 5.25
N LEU A 638 -2.78 -28.42 4.43
CA LEU A 638 -4.13 -28.06 4.86
C LEU A 638 -5.11 -29.10 4.32
N TYR A 639 -5.89 -29.69 5.23
CA TYR A 639 -6.83 -30.76 4.91
C TYR A 639 -8.27 -30.30 5.08
N LEU A 640 -9.15 -30.73 4.17
CA LEU A 640 -10.60 -30.57 4.23
C LEU A 640 -11.28 -31.93 4.09
N ASP A 641 -12.34 -32.13 4.86
CA ASP A 641 -13.15 -33.35 4.82
C ASP A 641 -14.65 -33.03 5.05
N ASN A 642 -15.54 -33.95 4.69
CA ASN A 642 -16.99 -33.91 4.95
C ASN A 642 -17.69 -32.58 4.56
N ILE A 643 -17.45 -32.07 3.35
CA ILE A 643 -18.10 -30.85 2.87
C ILE A 643 -19.59 -31.13 2.64
N MET A 644 -20.45 -30.51 3.43
CA MET A 644 -21.89 -30.71 3.43
C MET A 644 -22.64 -29.39 3.31
N MET A 645 -23.70 -29.39 2.50
CA MET A 645 -24.74 -28.36 2.58
C MET A 645 -26.04 -28.95 3.14
N SER A 646 -26.37 -28.54 4.35
CA SER A 646 -27.53 -29.04 5.11
C SER A 646 -28.69 -28.04 5.04
N VAL A 647 -29.95 -28.53 5.04
CA VAL A 647 -31.17 -27.71 5.24
C VAL A 647 -31.77 -28.07 6.61
N PRO A 648 -31.18 -27.57 7.69
CA PRO A 648 -31.51 -27.98 9.04
C PRO A 648 -32.92 -27.52 9.44
N GLN A 649 -33.60 -28.37 10.21
CA GLN A 649 -34.88 -28.03 10.82
C GLN A 649 -34.63 -27.23 12.11
N LEU A 650 -35.18 -26.02 12.20
CA LEU A 650 -35.09 -25.23 13.44
C LEU A 650 -35.92 -25.92 14.53
N THR A 651 -35.27 -26.56 15.50
CA THR A 651 -35.92 -27.24 16.62
C THR A 651 -35.82 -26.47 17.93
N SER A 652 -34.83 -25.58 18.07
CA SER A 652 -34.55 -24.82 19.29
C SER A 652 -34.11 -23.38 19.00
N ALA A 653 -34.13 -22.51 20.03
CA ALA A 653 -33.57 -21.16 19.95
C ALA A 653 -32.03 -21.25 19.82
N PRO A 654 -31.36 -20.26 19.18
CA PRO A 654 -29.92 -20.35 18.96
C PRO A 654 -29.18 -20.42 20.31
N GLN A 655 -27.97 -20.96 20.36
CA GLN A 655 -27.10 -20.87 21.54
C GLN A 655 -25.99 -19.87 21.27
N ALA A 656 -26.11 -18.66 21.84
CA ALA A 656 -25.15 -17.58 21.64
C ALA A 656 -23.74 -17.97 22.12
N ALA A 657 -22.75 -17.82 21.24
CA ALA A 657 -21.34 -17.98 21.55
C ALA A 657 -20.52 -17.10 20.60
N PHE A 658 -19.36 -16.65 21.06
CA PHE A 658 -18.40 -15.92 20.23
C PHE A 658 -16.98 -16.14 20.70
N TYR A 659 -16.02 -15.80 19.84
CA TYR A 659 -14.63 -15.66 20.24
C TYR A 659 -13.95 -14.42 19.63
N SER A 660 -12.84 -13.99 20.25
CA SER A 660 -11.81 -13.17 19.61
C SER A 660 -10.47 -13.86 19.80
N VAL A 661 -9.60 -13.64 18.81
CA VAL A 661 -8.27 -14.24 18.68
C VAL A 661 -7.32 -13.54 19.62
N GLN A 662 -7.23 -12.22 19.46
CA GLN A 662 -6.54 -11.34 20.38
C GLN A 662 -7.54 -10.82 21.42
N LYS A 663 -7.21 -11.10 22.68
CA LYS A 663 -7.93 -10.60 23.85
C LYS A 663 -7.09 -9.62 24.65
N THR A 664 -5.83 -9.46 24.28
CA THR A 664 -4.90 -8.49 24.85
C THR A 664 -4.30 -7.72 23.70
N ASN A 665 -4.51 -6.42 23.70
CA ASN A 665 -4.22 -5.51 22.59
C ASN A 665 -3.60 -4.23 23.15
N CYS A 666 -2.93 -3.45 22.31
CA CYS A 666 -2.47 -2.12 22.66
C CYS A 666 -3.57 -1.09 22.38
N GLN A 667 -3.51 0.05 23.07
CA GLN A 667 -4.42 1.16 22.84
C GLN A 667 -4.42 1.56 21.36
N GLY A 668 -5.60 1.62 20.75
CA GLY A 668 -5.78 1.95 19.34
C GLY A 668 -5.81 0.73 18.39
N ASP A 669 -5.45 -0.47 18.85
CA ASP A 669 -5.51 -1.68 18.04
C ASP A 669 -6.96 -2.11 17.75
N LEU A 670 -7.18 -2.68 16.57
CA LEU A 670 -8.44 -3.32 16.19
C LEU A 670 -8.56 -4.72 16.81
N VAL A 671 -9.76 -5.05 17.28
CA VAL A 671 -10.14 -6.35 17.82
C VAL A 671 -11.26 -6.94 16.96
N SER A 672 -11.02 -8.11 16.39
CA SER A 672 -11.99 -8.85 15.57
C SER A 672 -12.79 -9.83 16.43
N PHE A 673 -14.10 -9.85 16.24
CA PHE A 673 -15.02 -10.76 16.92
C PHE A 673 -15.69 -11.70 15.93
N TRP A 674 -15.79 -12.96 16.33
CA TRP A 674 -16.33 -14.04 15.54
C TRP A 674 -17.52 -14.68 16.24
N ASP A 675 -18.64 -14.79 15.53
CA ASP A 675 -19.77 -15.59 15.98
C ASP A 675 -19.41 -17.08 16.00
N ALA A 676 -19.72 -17.74 17.11
CA ALA A 676 -19.58 -19.19 17.29
C ALA A 676 -20.91 -19.82 17.75
N SER A 677 -22.03 -19.11 17.54
CA SER A 677 -23.34 -19.51 18.04
C SER A 677 -23.87 -20.76 17.34
N ARG A 678 -24.53 -21.64 18.09
CA ARG A 678 -25.13 -22.90 17.58
C ARG A 678 -26.63 -22.76 17.34
N GLU A 679 -27.24 -23.82 16.82
CA GLU A 679 -28.70 -23.93 16.61
C GLU A 679 -29.23 -22.86 15.63
N TYR A 680 -28.46 -22.62 14.56
CA TYR A 680 -28.86 -21.85 13.37
C TYR A 680 -29.32 -20.40 13.69
N PRO A 681 -28.43 -19.54 14.21
CA PRO A 681 -28.72 -18.11 14.38
C PRO A 681 -29.01 -17.44 13.03
N GLN A 682 -29.99 -16.54 13.01
CA GLN A 682 -30.42 -15.82 11.80
C GLN A 682 -30.23 -14.28 11.91
N GLN A 683 -29.98 -13.77 13.12
CA GLN A 683 -29.76 -12.35 13.41
C GLN A 683 -28.76 -12.20 14.56
N TRP A 684 -27.90 -11.18 14.49
CA TRP A 684 -26.88 -10.85 15.50
C TRP A 684 -27.08 -9.43 16.01
N GLU A 685 -26.87 -9.23 17.31
CA GLU A 685 -26.84 -7.94 17.97
C GLU A 685 -25.65 -7.92 18.94
N TRP A 686 -24.63 -7.16 18.59
CA TRP A 686 -23.42 -6.98 19.37
C TRP A 686 -23.44 -5.68 20.17
N SER A 687 -22.82 -5.69 21.35
CA SER A 687 -22.56 -4.50 22.17
C SER A 687 -21.11 -4.50 22.65
N PHE A 688 -20.44 -3.38 22.43
CA PHE A 688 -19.03 -3.12 22.76
C PHE A 688 -18.90 -1.82 23.57
N PRO A 689 -19.28 -1.81 24.85
CA PRO A 689 -19.11 -0.63 25.69
C PRO A 689 -17.66 -0.14 25.67
N GLY A 690 -17.44 1.14 25.34
CA GLY A 690 -16.10 1.75 25.25
C GLY A 690 -15.35 1.47 23.94
N GLY A 691 -15.90 0.63 23.06
CA GLY A 691 -15.34 0.38 21.73
C GLY A 691 -15.97 1.25 20.65
N THR A 692 -15.26 1.39 19.53
CA THR A 692 -15.74 2.07 18.33
C THR A 692 -15.73 1.08 17.16
N PRO A 693 -16.89 0.74 16.56
CA PRO A 693 -18.25 1.15 16.96
C PRO A 693 -18.71 0.46 18.27
N SER A 694 -19.62 1.10 19.00
CA SER A 694 -20.12 0.58 20.29
C SER A 694 -21.19 -0.52 20.18
N SER A 695 -21.67 -0.82 18.96
CA SER A 695 -22.58 -1.93 18.66
C SER A 695 -22.47 -2.36 17.20
N SER A 696 -22.92 -3.58 16.88
CA SER A 696 -22.96 -4.08 15.49
C SER A 696 -24.08 -5.10 15.27
N ARG A 697 -24.51 -5.27 14.02
CA ARG A 697 -25.42 -6.36 13.57
C ARG A 697 -24.77 -7.30 12.56
N LEU A 698 -23.49 -7.08 12.26
CA LEU A 698 -22.70 -8.01 11.47
C LEU A 698 -22.51 -9.29 12.27
N GLN A 699 -22.44 -10.43 11.58
CA GLN A 699 -22.11 -11.70 12.24
C GLN A 699 -20.73 -11.62 12.90
N ASN A 700 -19.73 -11.06 12.20
CA ASN A 700 -18.35 -10.93 12.67
C ASN A 700 -17.86 -9.46 12.60
N PRO A 701 -18.02 -8.65 13.66
CA PRO A 701 -17.62 -7.24 13.65
C PRO A 701 -16.16 -7.02 14.12
N MET A 702 -15.62 -5.85 13.79
CA MET A 702 -14.36 -5.35 14.35
C MET A 702 -14.56 -4.08 15.16
N VAL A 703 -13.75 -3.91 16.19
CA VAL A 703 -13.87 -2.82 17.16
C VAL A 703 -12.48 -2.46 17.68
N TYR A 704 -12.13 -1.17 17.72
CA TYR A 704 -10.96 -0.73 18.48
C TYR A 704 -11.39 0.00 19.75
N TYR A 705 -10.44 0.13 20.68
CA TYR A 705 -10.62 0.79 21.96
C TYR A 705 -9.54 1.87 22.11
N SER A 706 -9.96 3.13 22.20
CA SER A 706 -9.05 4.27 22.29
C SER A 706 -8.49 4.52 23.69
N GLN A 707 -9.01 3.81 24.70
CA GLN A 707 -8.59 3.95 26.09
C GLN A 707 -8.09 2.61 26.64
N PRO A 708 -6.99 2.58 27.41
CA PRO A 708 -6.56 1.39 28.12
C PRO A 708 -7.63 0.93 29.12
N GLY A 709 -7.82 -0.38 29.27
CA GLY A 709 -8.85 -0.91 30.14
C GLY A 709 -9.25 -2.35 29.82
N THR A 710 -10.27 -2.84 30.52
CA THR A 710 -10.89 -4.14 30.22
C THR A 710 -12.33 -3.94 29.81
N TYR A 711 -12.70 -4.48 28.66
CA TYR A 711 -13.99 -4.28 28.04
C TYR A 711 -14.77 -5.59 27.97
N SER A 712 -16.05 -5.51 28.30
CA SER A 712 -16.97 -6.63 28.15
C SER A 712 -17.62 -6.59 26.77
N VAL A 713 -17.96 -7.76 26.24
CA VAL A 713 -18.56 -7.91 24.91
C VAL A 713 -19.81 -8.73 25.04
N THR A 714 -20.90 -8.26 24.42
CA THR A 714 -22.17 -8.99 24.42
C THR A 714 -22.55 -9.33 22.99
N LEU A 715 -22.94 -10.58 22.77
CA LEU A 715 -23.60 -11.03 21.55
C LEU A 715 -24.97 -11.59 21.91
N LYS A 716 -26.00 -11.11 21.23
CA LYS A 716 -27.32 -11.71 21.21
C LYS A 716 -27.61 -12.24 19.81
N VAL A 717 -28.08 -13.48 19.73
CA VAL A 717 -28.48 -14.12 18.48
C VAL A 717 -29.93 -14.54 18.51
N THR A 718 -30.59 -14.50 17.36
CA THR A 718 -32.03 -14.83 17.22
C THR A 718 -32.28 -15.73 16.00
N ASN A 719 -33.16 -16.71 16.13
CA ASN A 719 -33.73 -17.49 15.03
C ASN A 719 -35.27 -17.58 15.16
N GLY A 720 -35.94 -18.28 14.25
CA GLY A 720 -37.40 -18.46 14.26
C GLY A 720 -37.99 -19.16 15.50
N ARG A 721 -37.17 -19.72 16.40
CA ARG A 721 -37.59 -20.37 17.66
C ARG A 721 -37.32 -19.53 18.90
N GLY A 722 -36.51 -18.49 18.82
CA GLY A 722 -36.25 -17.58 19.94
C GLY A 722 -34.89 -16.88 19.84
N SER A 723 -34.48 -16.27 20.94
CA SER A 723 -33.19 -15.57 21.04
C SER A 723 -32.45 -15.96 22.31
N THR A 724 -31.13 -16.04 22.24
CA THR A 724 -30.25 -16.14 23.41
C THR A 724 -29.15 -15.09 23.34
N GLN A 725 -28.48 -14.85 24.46
CA GLN A 725 -27.36 -13.92 24.53
C GLN A 725 -26.22 -14.50 25.38
N VAL A 726 -25.01 -14.08 25.06
CA VAL A 726 -23.80 -14.39 25.82
C VAL A 726 -23.05 -13.09 26.10
N VAL A 727 -22.48 -12.99 27.30
CA VAL A 727 -21.68 -11.85 27.74
C VAL A 727 -20.28 -12.37 28.07
N GLY A 728 -19.28 -11.93 27.31
CA GLY A 728 -17.88 -12.04 27.69
C GLY A 728 -17.53 -10.90 28.65
N ASN A 729 -17.48 -11.18 29.95
CA ASN A 729 -17.08 -10.19 30.94
C ASN A 729 -15.56 -10.00 30.91
N ASN A 730 -15.09 -8.75 30.89
CA ASN A 730 -13.66 -8.39 30.80
C ASN A 730 -12.95 -9.15 29.67
N TYR A 731 -13.60 -9.22 28.51
CA TYR A 731 -13.21 -10.09 27.40
C TYR A 731 -11.99 -9.56 26.63
N VAL A 732 -11.93 -8.25 26.42
CA VAL A 732 -10.79 -7.57 25.80
C VAL A 732 -10.02 -6.80 26.87
N LYS A 733 -8.71 -6.95 26.90
CA LYS A 733 -7.77 -6.14 27.68
C LYS A 733 -6.98 -5.26 26.72
N VAL A 734 -6.97 -3.96 26.99
CA VAL A 734 -6.27 -2.95 26.20
C VAL A 734 -5.20 -2.35 27.09
N ASN A 735 -3.94 -2.56 26.73
CA ASN A 735 -2.79 -2.04 27.44
C ASN A 735 -2.49 -0.61 26.98
N ALA A 736 -2.01 0.22 27.90
CA ALA A 736 -1.49 1.54 27.56
C ALA A 736 -0.23 1.41 26.69
N LEU A 737 -0.03 2.38 25.80
CA LEU A 737 1.27 2.55 25.13
C LEU A 737 2.32 3.01 26.16
N PRO A 738 3.61 2.65 25.99
CA PRO A 738 4.66 3.16 26.86
C PRO A 738 4.85 4.67 26.69
N GLU A 739 5.08 5.37 27.80
CA GLU A 739 5.46 6.79 27.80
C GLU A 739 6.96 6.94 27.54
N VAL A 740 7.37 6.79 26.29
CA VAL A 740 8.80 6.83 25.91
C VAL A 740 9.33 8.27 25.98
N ALA A 741 10.39 8.45 26.76
CA ALA A 741 11.06 9.75 26.94
C ALA A 741 12.58 9.61 26.82
N VAL A 742 13.25 10.65 26.29
CA VAL A 742 14.70 10.71 26.13
C VAL A 742 15.33 11.80 26.99
N THR A 743 16.48 11.53 27.61
CA THR A 743 17.25 12.51 28.37
C THR A 743 18.73 12.50 27.97
N PRO A 744 19.34 13.67 27.67
CA PRO A 744 18.68 14.96 27.50
C PRO A 744 17.68 14.93 26.33
N ASN A 745 16.71 15.85 26.32
CA ASN A 745 15.91 16.17 25.12
C ASN A 745 16.85 16.76 24.04
N ASP A 746 16.31 17.59 23.14
CA ASP A 746 17.12 18.36 22.18
C ASP A 746 18.38 18.96 22.83
N VAL A 747 19.54 18.56 22.32
CA VAL A 747 20.85 18.89 22.90
C VAL A 747 21.78 19.41 21.82
N THR A 748 22.60 20.40 22.17
CA THR A 748 23.65 20.91 21.27
C THR A 748 25.02 20.44 21.77
N ILE A 749 25.77 19.75 20.92
CA ILE A 749 27.15 19.30 21.18
C ILE A 749 28.14 20.14 20.37
N ALA A 750 29.38 20.23 20.82
CA ALA A 750 30.46 20.80 19.99
C ALA A 750 30.70 19.93 18.75
N PRO A 751 31.34 20.44 17.68
CA PRO A 751 31.84 19.60 16.60
C PRO A 751 32.67 18.44 17.15
N GLU A 752 32.42 17.21 16.68
CA GLU A 752 33.03 15.96 17.19
C GLU A 752 32.71 15.62 18.66
N GLY A 753 31.75 16.32 19.28
CA GLY A 753 31.27 16.05 20.62
C GLY A 753 30.53 14.71 20.73
N VAL A 754 30.46 14.19 21.94
CA VAL A 754 29.68 12.98 22.27
C VAL A 754 28.68 13.35 23.37
N VAL A 755 27.44 12.91 23.22
CA VAL A 755 26.41 13.02 24.26
C VAL A 755 25.80 11.66 24.55
N THR A 756 25.62 11.34 25.83
CA THR A 756 24.88 10.14 26.22
C THR A 756 23.38 10.43 26.20
N LEU A 757 22.64 9.72 25.35
CA LEU A 757 21.18 9.73 25.32
C LEU A 757 20.67 8.55 26.15
N ARG A 758 19.67 8.81 27.01
CA ARG A 758 19.03 7.81 27.87
C ARG A 758 17.54 7.78 27.56
N ALA A 759 17.04 6.67 27.05
CA ALA A 759 15.62 6.43 26.91
C ALA A 759 15.05 5.80 28.18
N SER A 760 13.79 6.13 28.45
CA SER A 760 13.00 5.67 29.59
C SER A 760 11.55 5.45 29.16
N GLY A 761 10.76 4.73 29.96
CA GLY A 761 9.33 4.49 29.70
C GLY A 761 8.96 3.12 29.12
N ALA A 762 9.95 2.34 28.70
CA ALA A 762 9.81 0.99 28.13
C ALA A 762 10.88 0.01 28.65
N ILE A 763 10.83 -1.26 28.26
CA ILE A 763 11.84 -2.27 28.63
C ILE A 763 12.89 -2.47 27.53
N ASP A 764 12.49 -2.34 26.27
CA ASP A 764 13.36 -2.45 25.10
C ASP A 764 13.33 -1.15 24.31
N TYR A 765 14.46 -0.79 23.71
CA TYR A 765 14.61 0.45 22.96
C TYR A 765 15.38 0.20 21.68
N GLU A 766 14.87 0.74 20.59
CA GLU A 766 15.52 0.75 19.30
C GLU A 766 15.65 2.21 18.83
N TRP A 767 16.87 2.59 18.43
CA TRP A 767 17.23 3.95 18.05
C TRP A 767 17.56 4.00 16.57
N LEU A 768 17.00 4.97 15.86
CA LEU A 768 17.30 5.22 14.46
C LEU A 768 17.42 6.72 14.17
N PRO A 769 18.36 7.15 13.30
CA PRO A 769 19.37 6.30 12.69
C PRO A 769 20.40 5.81 13.72
N ASP A 770 21.01 4.64 13.50
CA ASP A 770 22.11 4.15 14.33
C ASP A 770 23.45 4.82 13.99
N ARG A 771 23.51 5.55 12.86
CA ARG A 771 24.71 6.29 12.45
C ARG A 771 25.04 7.41 13.44
N GLY A 772 26.29 7.37 13.91
CA GLY A 772 26.74 8.28 14.96
C GLY A 772 26.19 7.91 16.33
N LEU A 773 25.55 6.74 16.51
CA LEU A 773 25.32 6.15 17.82
C LEU A 773 26.39 5.09 18.11
N SER A 774 26.69 4.86 19.38
CA SER A 774 27.51 3.72 19.80
C SER A 774 26.86 2.37 19.48
N GLN A 775 25.53 2.34 19.41
CA GLN A 775 24.70 1.16 19.14
C GLN A 775 23.28 1.60 18.77
N GLY A 776 22.56 0.81 17.98
CA GLY A 776 21.17 1.07 17.59
C GLY A 776 20.11 0.55 18.56
N THR A 777 20.49 -0.07 19.68
CA THR A 777 19.56 -0.64 20.66
C THR A 777 20.00 -0.38 22.09
N GLY A 778 19.04 -0.38 23.02
CA GLY A 778 19.25 -0.27 24.46
C GLY A 778 18.86 1.08 25.05
N ALA A 779 18.57 1.09 26.35
CA ALA A 779 18.10 2.29 27.06
C ALA A 779 19.14 3.43 27.15
N GLN A 780 20.40 3.17 26.80
CA GLN A 780 21.46 4.16 26.78
C GLN A 780 22.31 4.00 25.52
N VAL A 781 22.51 5.09 24.79
CA VAL A 781 23.37 5.18 23.61
C VAL A 781 24.26 6.42 23.70
N GLU A 782 25.46 6.38 23.12
CA GLU A 782 26.30 7.56 22.95
C GLU A 782 26.15 8.10 21.53
N ALA A 783 25.70 9.33 21.38
CA ALA A 783 25.52 10.01 20.12
C ALA A 783 26.70 10.96 19.81
N SER A 784 27.34 10.77 18.67
CA SER A 784 28.42 11.55 18.08
C SER A 784 28.19 11.83 16.58
N PRO A 785 27.03 12.40 16.19
CA PRO A 785 26.74 12.67 14.79
C PRO A 785 27.68 13.74 14.20
N LEU A 786 27.93 13.67 12.89
CA LEU A 786 28.78 14.64 12.17
C LEU A 786 28.00 15.89 11.72
N THR A 787 26.68 15.80 11.67
CA THR A 787 25.73 16.86 11.32
C THR A 787 24.60 16.85 12.34
N THR A 788 23.80 17.92 12.42
CA THR A 788 22.60 17.90 13.25
C THR A 788 21.72 16.72 12.83
N THR A 789 21.45 15.81 13.77
CA THR A 789 20.74 14.55 13.54
C THR A 789 19.61 14.41 14.55
N THR A 790 18.42 14.07 14.05
CA THR A 790 17.29 13.68 14.89
C THR A 790 17.26 12.16 14.98
N TYR A 791 17.28 11.64 16.21
CA TYR A 791 17.15 10.23 16.52
C TYR A 791 15.72 9.94 16.98
N ALA A 792 15.03 9.04 16.30
CA ALA A 792 13.81 8.41 16.78
C ALA A 792 14.17 7.25 17.70
N VAL A 793 13.52 7.15 18.85
CA VAL A 793 13.60 5.98 19.72
C VAL A 793 12.22 5.36 19.86
N THR A 794 12.12 4.09 19.50
CA THR A 794 10.95 3.26 19.75
C THR A 794 11.19 2.47 21.02
N GLY A 795 10.34 2.68 22.01
CA GLY A 795 10.33 1.91 23.25
C GLY A 795 9.22 0.88 23.23
N THR A 796 9.53 -0.38 23.54
CA THR A 796 8.56 -1.47 23.68
C THR A 796 8.44 -1.86 25.15
N ASP A 797 7.22 -1.95 25.65
CA ASP A 797 6.92 -2.31 27.03
C ASP A 797 6.83 -3.83 27.24
N ALA A 798 6.60 -4.25 28.49
CA ALA A 798 6.48 -5.67 28.84
C ALA A 798 5.22 -6.34 28.26
N ASN A 799 4.26 -5.58 27.74
CA ASN A 799 3.07 -6.09 27.10
C ASN A 799 3.23 -6.17 25.57
N GLY A 800 4.40 -5.83 25.02
CA GLY A 800 4.66 -5.78 23.59
C GLY A 800 4.11 -4.51 22.91
N CYS A 801 3.63 -3.53 23.67
CA CYS A 801 3.16 -2.27 23.13
C CYS A 801 4.33 -1.32 22.90
N SER A 802 4.34 -0.67 21.75
CA SER A 802 5.42 0.22 21.35
C SER A 802 4.93 1.66 21.17
N SER A 803 5.77 2.61 21.56
CA SER A 803 5.59 4.03 21.29
C SER A 803 6.92 4.61 20.83
N THR A 804 6.87 5.68 20.04
CA THR A 804 8.05 6.32 19.46
C THR A 804 8.12 7.78 19.87
N THR A 805 9.31 8.24 20.22
CA THR A 805 9.61 9.67 20.46
C THR A 805 10.90 10.05 19.73
N THR A 806 11.21 11.33 19.65
CA THR A 806 12.42 11.82 18.96
C THR A 806 13.28 12.70 19.84
N VAL A 807 14.57 12.77 19.52
CA VAL A 807 15.55 13.68 20.15
C VAL A 807 16.48 14.24 19.08
N THR A 808 16.69 15.57 19.06
CA THR A 808 17.62 16.20 18.11
C THR A 808 18.96 16.50 18.77
N VAL A 809 20.04 15.93 18.23
CA VAL A 809 21.42 16.27 18.58
C VAL A 809 21.94 17.28 17.55
N ARG A 810 22.06 18.53 17.96
CA ARG A 810 22.52 19.65 17.12
C ARG A 810 24.03 19.81 17.22
N ILE A 811 24.69 20.07 16.09
CA ILE A 811 26.10 20.45 16.09
C ILE A 811 26.20 21.96 16.25
N GLY A 812 26.74 22.38 17.39
CA GLY A 812 27.02 23.78 17.67
C GLY A 812 28.01 24.35 16.65
N ASN A 813 27.93 25.66 16.40
CA ASN A 813 28.95 26.34 15.62
C ASN A 813 30.32 26.05 16.24
N PRO A 814 31.37 25.82 15.42
CA PRO A 814 32.71 25.71 15.97
C PRO A 814 32.96 26.95 16.83
N THR A 815 33.22 26.73 18.11
CA THR A 815 33.71 27.78 18.99
C THR A 815 34.86 28.45 18.25
N PRO A 816 34.83 29.77 18.02
CA PRO A 816 36.02 30.49 17.63
C PRO A 816 37.09 30.03 18.61
N ILE A 817 38.15 29.40 18.11
CA ILE A 817 39.36 29.27 18.90
C ILE A 817 39.64 30.67 19.39
N ASP A 818 39.60 30.84 20.70
CA ASP A 818 40.05 32.03 21.39
C ASP A 818 41.40 32.39 20.75
N GLU A 819 41.41 33.44 19.93
CA GLU A 819 42.64 34.10 19.56
C GLU A 819 43.11 34.73 20.85
N GLY A 820 43.81 33.93 21.66
CA GLY A 820 44.66 34.42 22.73
C GLY A 820 45.53 35.50 22.11
N GLU A 821 45.14 36.74 22.41
CA GLU A 821 45.64 38.00 21.85
C GLU A 821 45.72 38.02 20.32
N ILE A 822 44.87 38.84 19.68
CA ILE A 822 45.10 39.27 18.30
C ILE A 822 46.51 39.88 18.25
N ASP A 823 47.46 39.11 17.75
CA ASP A 823 48.76 39.61 17.38
C ASP A 823 48.59 40.51 16.14
N THR A 824 48.31 41.79 16.41
CA THR A 824 48.10 42.84 15.40
C THR A 824 49.39 43.18 14.65
N THR A 825 50.54 42.61 15.04
CA THR A 825 51.82 42.87 14.38
C THR A 825 51.92 42.24 12.99
N ILE A 826 51.13 41.20 12.71
CA ILE A 826 51.08 40.52 11.42
C ILE A 826 49.69 40.74 10.80
N LYS A 827 49.60 41.02 9.49
CA LYS A 827 48.32 41.17 8.80
C LYS A 827 48.22 40.22 7.62
N LEU A 828 47.09 39.54 7.51
CA LEU A 828 46.75 38.65 6.40
C LEU A 828 45.57 39.24 5.63
N TYR A 829 45.75 39.54 4.34
CA TYR A 829 44.65 40.07 3.52
C TYR A 829 44.78 39.75 2.02
N PRO A 830 43.65 39.54 1.30
CA PRO A 830 42.30 39.37 1.85
C PRO A 830 42.18 38.07 2.67
N ASN A 831 41.39 38.08 3.75
CA ASN A 831 41.11 36.92 4.60
C ASN A 831 39.70 37.07 5.19
N PRO A 832 38.67 36.36 4.67
CA PRO A 832 38.76 35.27 3.70
C PRO A 832 39.27 35.71 2.31
N GLY A 833 39.91 34.81 1.56
CA GLY A 833 40.48 35.12 0.24
C GLY A 833 40.40 33.96 -0.75
N ASN A 834 40.54 34.24 -2.05
CA ASN A 834 40.33 33.24 -3.12
C ASN A 834 41.61 32.49 -3.53
N GLY A 835 42.65 32.52 -2.69
CA GLY A 835 43.94 31.88 -2.96
C GLY A 835 45.10 32.86 -3.22
N LYS A 836 44.84 34.15 -3.42
CA LYS A 836 45.90 35.18 -3.39
C LYS A 836 45.96 35.82 -2.02
N LEU A 837 47.04 35.58 -1.28
CA LEU A 837 47.21 36.01 0.11
C LEU A 837 48.37 36.99 0.25
N THR A 838 48.14 38.13 0.89
CA THR A 838 49.22 39.03 1.34
C THR A 838 49.50 38.81 2.81
N VAL A 839 50.77 38.57 3.15
CA VAL A 839 51.30 38.49 4.51
C VAL A 839 52.14 39.73 4.76
N ASP A 840 51.66 40.62 5.61
CA ASP A 840 52.34 41.85 6.03
C ASP A 840 52.93 41.65 7.43
N LEU A 841 54.26 41.67 7.49
CA LEU A 841 55.12 41.50 8.66
C LEU A 841 55.63 42.84 9.20
N SER A 842 55.14 43.99 8.69
CA SER A 842 55.65 45.32 9.04
C SER A 842 55.53 45.68 10.53
N GLY A 843 54.70 44.98 11.30
CA GLY A 843 54.61 45.15 12.75
C GLY A 843 55.64 44.34 13.56
N LEU A 844 56.43 43.47 12.93
CA LEU A 844 57.49 42.71 13.59
C LEU A 844 58.82 43.51 13.60
N PRO A 845 59.70 43.29 14.60
CA PRO A 845 61.05 43.85 14.61
C PRO A 845 61.83 43.53 13.34
N LEU A 846 62.77 44.41 12.96
CA LEU A 846 63.67 44.13 11.85
C LEU A 846 64.53 42.91 12.20
N GLY A 847 64.32 41.83 11.46
CA GLY A 847 64.93 40.54 11.68
C GLY A 847 64.64 39.64 10.50
N THR A 848 64.97 38.36 10.65
CA THR A 848 64.80 37.41 9.57
C THR A 848 63.84 36.31 9.94
N TYR A 849 62.83 36.11 9.08
CA TYR A 849 61.72 35.22 9.36
C TYR A 849 61.60 34.13 8.28
N THR A 850 61.24 32.95 8.74
CA THR A 850 60.77 31.82 7.93
C THR A 850 59.26 31.87 7.84
N LEU A 851 58.71 31.57 6.66
CA LEU A 851 57.28 31.60 6.39
C LEU A 851 56.85 30.26 5.80
N GLU A 852 55.86 29.60 6.42
CA GLU A 852 55.21 28.42 5.88
C GLU A 852 53.69 28.51 5.97
N VAL A 853 53.00 27.86 5.04
CA VAL A 853 51.55 27.64 5.09
C VAL A 853 51.32 26.15 5.16
N VAL A 854 50.55 25.72 6.15
CA VAL A 854 50.16 24.32 6.35
C VAL A 854 48.64 24.18 6.29
N ASN A 855 48.15 23.04 5.83
CA ASN A 855 46.74 22.67 5.97
C ASN A 855 46.44 22.20 7.41
N LEU A 856 45.16 21.93 7.71
CA LEU A 856 44.74 21.48 9.06
C LEU A 856 45.31 20.11 9.46
N LEU A 857 45.76 19.30 8.50
CA LEU A 857 46.47 18.04 8.77
C LEU A 857 47.97 18.27 9.09
N GLY A 858 48.41 19.53 9.14
CA GLY A 858 49.81 19.91 9.40
C GLY A 858 50.74 19.74 8.20
N GLN A 859 50.21 19.41 7.01
CA GLN A 859 51.01 19.26 5.80
C GLN A 859 51.35 20.63 5.22
N ARG A 860 52.64 20.87 4.93
CA ARG A 860 53.12 22.10 4.30
C ARG A 860 52.66 22.19 2.85
N VAL A 861 51.84 23.20 2.56
CA VAL A 861 51.33 23.48 1.21
C VAL A 861 52.10 24.60 0.51
N TRP A 862 52.81 25.42 1.29
CA TRP A 862 53.68 26.49 0.79
C TRP A 862 54.76 26.82 1.84
N GLY A 863 55.94 27.28 1.44
CA GLY A 863 56.89 27.90 2.38
C GLY A 863 58.20 28.30 1.72
N ASP A 864 58.94 29.22 2.33
CA ASP A 864 60.29 29.64 1.91
C ASP A 864 61.38 28.83 2.60
N GLU A 865 62.52 28.63 1.94
CA GLU A 865 63.74 28.05 2.53
C GLU A 865 64.82 29.10 2.89
N GLY A 866 64.50 30.39 2.79
CA GLY A 866 65.48 31.47 2.88
C GLY A 866 65.08 32.63 3.79
N ASN A 867 66.10 33.18 4.45
CA ASN A 867 66.05 34.34 5.33
C ASN A 867 65.50 35.58 4.58
N THR A 868 64.36 36.13 5.00
CA THR A 868 63.69 37.27 4.32
C THR A 868 63.77 38.59 5.10
N THR A 869 64.16 39.68 4.41
CA THR A 869 64.27 41.06 4.95
C THR A 869 63.11 41.98 4.54
N THR A 870 62.13 41.45 3.80
CA THR A 870 61.00 42.23 3.27
C THR A 870 59.78 42.14 4.18
N THR A 871 59.15 43.27 4.43
CA THR A 871 58.01 43.41 5.36
C THR A 871 56.65 43.02 4.76
N ILE A 872 56.51 42.85 3.45
CA ILE A 872 55.25 42.41 2.81
C ILE A 872 55.52 41.29 1.81
N ARG A 873 54.71 40.23 1.84
CA ARG A 873 54.83 39.04 0.98
C ARG A 873 53.50 38.73 0.32
N HIS A 874 53.54 38.36 -0.96
CA HIS A 874 52.37 37.88 -1.70
C HIS A 874 52.54 36.39 -2.01
N LEU A 875 51.56 35.60 -1.61
CA LEU A 875 51.51 34.15 -1.75
C LEU A 875 50.38 33.78 -2.72
N ASP A 876 50.65 32.80 -3.57
CA ASP A 876 49.65 32.19 -4.45
C ASP A 876 49.39 30.75 -4.00
N LEU A 877 48.16 30.53 -3.54
CA LEU A 877 47.62 29.27 -3.06
C LEU A 877 46.48 28.78 -3.96
N ASN A 878 46.32 29.31 -5.19
CA ASN A 878 45.22 28.96 -6.09
C ASN A 878 45.18 27.45 -6.43
N GLY A 879 46.31 26.76 -6.37
CA GLY A 879 46.39 25.30 -6.57
C GLY A 879 45.96 24.45 -5.37
N GLN A 880 45.56 25.07 -4.25
CA GLN A 880 45.16 24.38 -3.01
C GLN A 880 43.62 24.38 -2.86
N PRO A 881 43.00 23.34 -2.26
CA PRO A 881 41.55 23.28 -2.03
C PRO A 881 40.98 24.48 -1.25
N ALA A 882 39.67 24.70 -1.31
CA ALA A 882 39.01 25.62 -0.38
C ALA A 882 39.08 25.04 1.04
N GLY A 883 39.31 25.88 2.05
CA GLY A 883 39.48 25.42 3.43
C GLY A 883 40.31 26.36 4.30
N LEU A 884 40.50 25.96 5.55
CA LEU A 884 41.27 26.71 6.53
C LEU A 884 42.76 26.30 6.46
N TYR A 885 43.64 27.28 6.42
CA TYR A 885 45.09 27.13 6.42
C TYR A 885 45.71 27.86 7.61
N LEU A 886 46.88 27.39 8.07
CA LEU A 886 47.68 28.08 9.08
C LEU A 886 48.93 28.64 8.42
N VAL A 887 49.10 29.96 8.50
CA VAL A 887 50.32 30.68 8.13
C VAL A 887 51.19 30.76 9.39
N ARG A 888 52.38 30.15 9.34
CA ARG A 888 53.33 30.14 10.44
C ARG A 888 54.55 30.97 10.06
N ILE A 889 54.97 31.83 10.98
CA ILE A 889 56.09 32.75 10.86
C ILE A 889 57.04 32.48 12.02
N SER A 890 58.34 32.28 11.79
CA SER A 890 59.30 32.08 12.89
C SER A 890 60.66 32.71 12.62
N ASP A 891 61.28 33.28 13.65
CA ASP A 891 62.68 33.76 13.65
C ASP A 891 63.67 32.70 14.21
N GLY A 892 63.19 31.48 14.47
CA GLY A 892 63.96 30.38 15.06
C GLY A 892 63.94 30.32 16.59
N GLN A 893 63.41 31.33 17.28
CA GLN A 893 63.18 31.30 18.73
C GLN A 893 61.72 31.55 19.12
N THR A 894 61.02 32.38 18.35
CA THR A 894 59.61 32.72 18.50
C THR A 894 58.84 32.29 17.25
N GLN A 895 57.58 31.91 17.43
CA GLN A 895 56.70 31.48 16.35
C GLN A 895 55.36 32.21 16.47
N HIS A 896 54.95 32.84 15.37
CA HIS A 896 53.65 33.47 15.21
C HIS A 896 52.80 32.61 14.27
N VAL A 897 51.51 32.46 14.57
CA VAL A 897 50.60 31.64 13.77
C VAL A 897 49.32 32.43 13.48
N ARG A 898 48.94 32.51 12.20
CA ARG A 898 47.73 33.19 11.75
C ARG A 898 46.91 32.31 10.83
N LYS A 899 45.59 32.36 11.00
CA LYS A 899 44.65 31.58 10.18
C LYS A 899 44.32 32.30 8.90
N TYR A 900 44.28 31.56 7.80
CA TYR A 900 43.83 32.03 6.50
C TYR A 900 42.70 31.14 5.98
N LEU A 901 41.53 31.73 5.74
CA LEU A 901 40.38 31.03 5.15
C LEU A 901 40.39 31.23 3.64
N LYS A 902 40.63 30.14 2.89
CA LYS A 902 40.53 30.14 1.44
C LYS A 902 39.12 29.73 1.02
N GLN A 903 38.44 30.59 0.27
CA GLN A 903 37.12 30.32 -0.34
C GLN A 903 37.27 29.69 -1.73
#